data_AF-A0A813HU01-F1
#
_entry.id   AF-A0A813HU01-F1
#
_cell.length_a   1.000
_cell.length_b   1.000
_cell.length_c   1.000
_cell.angle_alpha   90.00
_cell.angle_beta   90.00
_cell.angle_gamma   90.00
#
_symmetry.space_group_name_H-M   'P 1'
#
loop_
_entity.id
_entity.type
_entity.pdbx_description
1 polymer ?
#
loop_
_entity_poly.entity_id
_entity_poly.type
_entity_poly.pdbx_seq_one_letter_code
_entity_poly.pdbx_strand_id
1 'polypeptide(L)'
;MAPKKVEKRKAEDKAEGEAASKEPKVEEEEGKDVEKNAAADTRPTLKTPIGFNGVDTTLNVVSAMDGKVLMALTEGGMQYLIAGARASVGVKAGRYMFEVKIIEALNPAESTAGMHGRVPQPRQLVRLGFSAAGSSLVLGDSEEGVYFDSEGFFCASKQKKKSSQQFTRDQVIGVLLNLDPKSPQANTVSIFREGERIAEPQPLPENLHGKALFPHISFRNVTIQVNMGLSQFKPLPFKCRMLQGAASADTIEAPKQKGDKYEVVMPVGMPDEGTFDWVDNFLEKNPSYVELSDRKIQDWAQSSGLMKPKGMMASNDKPAFSYQLTGMDDLSIQRVIKAVSPTIPRNYVVMEVKSNLVQEERAEVLKRFSGPNFKKVAVVVMGEPKEEFKSKAQARLLQAKQDKSDNEWKLKKAEKLRMKEMAKRQKDLAELRKKSEEQRLKMIADAKKKMEDEAAKKKAEETKAAGGDEKKEGEEDTKMEVEPKEEEKVEEKEEVKEEVKEEVKEEEEEDDGLGDEPPKVELTDEEKSLYYRPKVGCGDLVPAVLGKFFANFSIPEKDEGFDELKFEWQPAAKSKEYLRTWVLETKQSTRIEDLQPSKYFQDKLAAFQKQVVDWQLKQKAFKALPAKKKEEAKTEEEDKKSAFDIFSVEDVNDMKDGEPLYANFGPEDWALLQIRYELHLLQDAYKKDVNDPDRVTIPELHLAFYYNKYFKKALTPVMFGFATNPELIELVKDTVTLSSEPKVLTSQLSEDVDTADIFVKYSEEGRRDRKRRADAGDETAKLKYTPPIVPMVAKPGMPVQQFPPMGMKGAMAGGKGMPGKGGMPAMMGNWGKGGGKW
;
A
#
# COMPACT_ATOMS: atom_id res chain seq x y z
N MET A 1 68.87 55.00 -29.97
CA MET A 1 67.62 55.35 -30.65
C MET A 1 66.83 56.25 -29.73
N ALA A 2 66.68 57.48 -30.16
CA ALA A 2 65.97 58.55 -29.47
C ALA A 2 64.57 58.66 -30.14
N PRO A 3 63.80 59.74 -29.94
CA PRO A 3 63.25 60.31 -28.70
C PRO A 3 61.78 60.80 -28.92
N LYS A 4 61.33 61.73 -28.05
CA LYS A 4 60.42 62.87 -28.28
C LYS A 4 59.00 62.68 -27.74
N LYS A 5 58.40 63.66 -27.04
CA LYS A 5 58.80 65.03 -26.61
C LYS A 5 57.76 65.43 -25.54
N VAL A 6 58.13 65.88 -24.34
CA VAL A 6 58.53 67.25 -23.95
C VAL A 6 57.33 68.20 -23.71
N GLU A 7 57.17 68.50 -22.40
CA GLU A 7 56.93 69.80 -21.74
C GLU A 7 55.65 70.59 -22.07
N LYS A 8 55.00 71.28 -21.11
CA LYS A 8 55.53 72.34 -20.23
C LYS A 8 54.58 72.58 -19.02
N ARG A 9 55.14 72.73 -17.80
CA ARG A 9 55.24 73.97 -16.96
C ARG A 9 53.88 74.48 -16.41
N LYS A 10 53.68 74.90 -15.16
CA LYS A 10 54.46 75.58 -14.09
C LYS A 10 53.60 75.43 -12.80
N ALA A 11 54.16 75.08 -11.64
CA ALA A 11 54.77 75.92 -10.60
C ALA A 11 53.77 76.68 -9.68
N GLU A 12 54.03 76.54 -8.37
CA GLU A 12 53.64 77.39 -7.22
C GLU A 12 52.15 77.32 -6.82
N ASP A 13 51.73 77.30 -5.54
CA ASP A 13 52.35 77.73 -4.30
C ASP A 13 51.64 77.11 -3.07
N LYS A 14 52.29 77.12 -1.90
CA LYS A 14 51.74 76.74 -0.58
C LYS A 14 50.78 77.81 -0.04
N ALA A 15 49.75 77.42 0.71
CA ALA A 15 49.33 78.09 1.95
C ALA A 15 48.25 77.31 2.72
N GLU A 16 48.40 77.33 4.05
CA GLU A 16 47.50 76.87 5.11
C GLU A 16 46.25 77.76 5.28
N GLY A 17 45.22 77.27 5.99
CA GLY A 17 44.38 78.14 6.83
C GLY A 17 42.85 78.00 6.73
N GLU A 18 42.29 77.24 7.68
CA GLU A 18 41.10 77.51 8.51
C GLU A 18 39.68 77.84 7.98
N ALA A 19 38.74 77.05 8.55
CA ALA A 19 37.48 77.45 9.22
C ALA A 19 36.13 77.56 8.45
N ALA A 20 35.24 76.66 8.90
CA ALA A 20 33.88 76.89 9.40
C ALA A 20 32.64 76.91 8.47
N SER A 21 31.84 75.85 8.69
CA SER A 21 30.39 75.82 8.90
C SER A 21 29.42 76.02 7.73
N LYS A 22 28.68 74.95 7.43
CA LYS A 22 27.21 74.93 7.33
C LYS A 22 26.75 73.47 7.31
N GLU A 23 25.99 73.06 8.34
CA GLU A 23 25.21 71.82 8.31
C GLU A 23 24.19 71.84 7.16
N PRO A 24 23.80 70.66 6.69
CA PRO A 24 22.38 70.37 6.74
C PRO A 24 22.05 68.96 7.27
N LYS A 25 20.99 68.95 8.10
CA LYS A 25 19.96 67.91 8.30
C LYS A 25 20.31 66.48 7.83
N VAL A 26 20.48 65.61 8.82
CA VAL A 26 20.27 64.17 8.67
C VAL A 26 18.77 63.91 8.74
N GLU A 27 18.21 63.40 7.65
CA GLU A 27 16.88 62.80 7.62
C GLU A 27 16.87 61.56 8.51
N GLU A 28 15.88 61.48 9.40
CA GLU A 28 15.60 60.29 10.20
C GLU A 28 15.21 59.14 9.27
N GLU A 29 16.05 58.11 9.17
CA GLU A 29 15.61 56.80 8.68
C GLU A 29 14.69 56.17 9.74
N GLU A 30 13.39 56.36 9.56
CA GLU A 30 12.34 55.51 10.13
C GLU A 30 12.52 54.07 9.59
N GLY A 31 12.85 53.11 10.47
CA GLY A 31 12.92 51.71 10.06
C GLY A 31 13.63 50.72 10.97
N LYS A 32 13.75 50.94 12.28
CA LYS A 32 14.23 49.91 13.22
C LYS A 32 13.14 49.57 14.23
N ASP A 33 12.41 48.49 13.97
CA ASP A 33 11.53 47.85 14.96
C ASP A 33 12.38 47.15 16.04
N VAL A 34 12.87 47.95 16.99
CA VAL A 34 13.62 47.47 18.14
C VAL A 34 12.61 47.03 19.19
N GLU A 35 12.50 45.73 19.37
CA GLU A 35 11.77 45.12 20.48
C GLU A 35 12.05 45.84 21.80
N LYS A 36 11.00 46.31 22.47
CA LYS A 36 11.13 47.07 23.72
C LYS A 36 11.57 46.15 24.86
N ASN A 37 12.25 46.69 25.86
CA ASN A 37 12.57 45.96 27.08
C ASN A 37 11.28 45.42 27.74
N ALA A 38 11.29 44.16 28.16
CA ALA A 38 10.22 43.64 29.01
C ALA A 38 10.17 44.44 30.33
N ALA A 39 8.97 44.72 30.81
CA ALA A 39 8.78 45.40 32.09
C ALA A 39 9.42 44.58 33.23
N ALA A 40 9.95 45.26 34.25
CA ALA A 40 10.40 44.59 35.45
C ALA A 40 9.21 43.89 36.11
N ASP A 41 9.32 42.58 36.30
CA ASP A 41 8.24 41.76 36.83
C ASP A 41 8.69 41.15 38.17
N THR A 42 7.94 41.34 39.24
CA THR A 42 8.29 40.85 40.58
C THR A 42 7.53 39.58 40.96
N ARG A 43 6.68 39.05 40.06
CA ARG A 43 5.90 37.85 40.31
C ARG A 43 6.80 36.63 40.52
N PRO A 44 6.38 35.66 41.35
CA PRO A 44 7.16 34.44 41.61
C PRO A 44 7.49 33.67 40.34
N THR A 45 8.76 33.32 40.17
CA THR A 45 9.24 32.56 39.01
C THR A 45 8.96 31.06 39.13
N LEU A 46 8.96 30.36 38.00
CA LEU A 46 8.82 28.93 37.93
C LEU A 46 9.95 28.22 38.70
N LYS A 47 9.57 27.27 39.57
CA LYS A 47 10.52 26.46 40.35
C LYS A 47 10.85 25.11 39.70
N THR A 48 9.89 24.54 38.98
CA THR A 48 10.06 23.24 38.30
C THR A 48 11.08 23.39 37.16
N PRO A 49 12.14 22.57 37.12
CA PRO A 49 13.05 22.55 35.99
C PRO A 49 12.34 22.18 34.69
N ILE A 50 12.59 22.94 33.64
CA ILE A 50 12.04 22.67 32.31
C ILE A 50 12.90 21.62 31.61
N GLY A 51 12.26 20.60 31.05
CA GLY A 51 12.93 19.51 30.33
C GLY A 51 12.01 18.90 29.29
N PHE A 52 12.29 17.65 28.90
CA PHE A 52 11.50 16.89 27.94
C PHE A 52 11.01 15.59 28.59
N ASN A 53 9.71 15.35 28.53
CA ASN A 53 9.14 14.09 29.01
C ASN A 53 9.17 13.05 27.89
N GLY A 54 9.41 11.77 28.21
CA GLY A 54 9.40 10.70 27.20
C GLY A 54 8.06 10.54 26.45
N VAL A 55 6.95 11.00 27.06
CA VAL A 55 5.63 11.07 26.41
C VAL A 55 5.52 12.19 25.36
N ASP A 56 6.39 13.19 25.44
CA ASP A 56 6.42 14.37 24.58
C ASP A 56 7.61 14.35 23.61
N THR A 57 8.20 13.17 23.39
CA THR A 57 9.25 12.96 22.39
C THR A 57 8.87 11.85 21.41
N THR A 58 9.33 11.95 20.16
CA THR A 58 9.30 10.81 19.22
C THR A 58 10.29 9.73 19.67
N LEU A 59 10.13 8.49 19.17
CA LEU A 59 10.94 7.35 19.60
C LEU A 59 12.41 7.41 19.18
N ASN A 60 12.75 8.29 18.23
CA ASN A 60 14.12 8.46 17.74
C ASN A 60 14.85 9.65 18.39
N VAL A 61 14.29 10.28 19.42
CA VAL A 61 15.00 11.28 20.23
C VAL A 61 15.84 10.56 21.28
N VAL A 62 17.15 10.80 21.25
CA VAL A 62 18.06 10.46 22.34
C VAL A 62 18.36 11.72 23.13
N SER A 63 18.12 11.66 24.43
CA SER A 63 18.40 12.76 25.35
C SER A 63 19.69 12.49 26.13
N ALA A 64 20.55 13.50 26.21
CA ALA A 64 21.78 13.49 26.99
C ALA A 64 21.89 14.76 27.86
N MET A 65 22.79 14.72 28.85
CA MET A 65 23.03 15.84 29.77
C MET A 65 21.75 16.38 30.43
N ASP A 66 20.93 15.48 30.98
CA ASP A 66 19.66 15.81 31.66
C ASP A 66 18.67 16.61 30.79
N GLY A 67 18.48 16.22 29.53
CA GLY A 67 17.54 16.91 28.64
C GLY A 67 18.10 18.11 27.90
N LYS A 68 19.36 18.49 28.16
CA LYS A 68 19.97 19.69 27.56
C LYS A 68 20.54 19.44 26.17
N VAL A 69 20.87 18.20 25.83
CA VAL A 69 21.35 17.82 24.49
C VAL A 69 20.39 16.79 23.92
N LEU A 70 19.88 17.05 22.71
CA LEU A 70 19.00 16.15 21.98
C LEU A 70 19.66 15.72 20.67
N MET A 71 19.63 14.43 20.40
CA MET A 71 20.17 13.79 19.21
C MET A 71 19.08 12.98 18.51
N ALA A 72 19.10 12.96 17.19
CA ALA A 72 18.21 12.09 16.40
C ALA A 72 18.94 10.78 16.10
N LEU A 73 18.30 9.63 16.35
CA LEU A 73 18.83 8.35 15.90
C LEU A 73 18.95 8.34 14.37
N THR A 74 20.05 7.80 13.86
CA THR A 74 20.32 7.69 12.43
C THR A 74 20.34 6.24 11.94
N GLU A 75 20.53 5.28 12.83
CA GLU A 75 20.62 3.85 12.51
C GLU A 75 19.30 3.28 11.99
N GLY A 76 19.39 2.26 11.13
CA GLY A 76 18.26 1.43 10.73
C GLY A 76 17.11 2.20 10.07
N GLY A 77 17.42 3.19 9.23
CA GLY A 77 16.42 4.01 8.54
C GLY A 77 15.92 5.22 9.34
N MET A 78 16.26 5.35 10.62
CA MET A 78 15.85 6.49 11.45
C MET A 78 16.36 7.84 10.93
N GLN A 79 17.46 7.85 10.18
CA GLN A 79 18.00 9.03 9.49
C GLN A 79 17.02 9.73 8.53
N TYR A 80 15.99 9.02 8.06
CA TYR A 80 14.98 9.58 7.17
C TYR A 80 13.83 10.25 7.94
N LEU A 81 13.69 9.93 9.23
CA LEU A 81 12.59 10.38 10.07
C LEU A 81 12.94 11.66 10.84
N ILE A 82 11.94 12.51 11.01
CA ILE A 82 12.05 13.71 11.85
C ILE A 82 11.88 13.30 13.31
N ALA A 83 12.85 13.65 14.14
CA ALA A 83 12.76 13.59 15.59
C ALA A 83 12.03 14.83 16.12
N GLY A 84 11.27 14.68 17.21
CA GLY A 84 10.48 15.77 17.77
C GLY A 84 10.40 15.72 19.28
N ALA A 85 10.51 16.87 19.93
CA ALA A 85 10.55 17.01 21.37
C ALA A 85 9.81 18.29 21.80
N ARG A 86 8.77 18.12 22.62
CA ARG A 86 7.99 19.20 23.22
C ARG A 86 8.34 19.33 24.71
N ALA A 87 8.55 20.56 25.17
CA ALA A 87 8.99 20.84 26.52
C ALA A 87 7.90 20.52 27.56
N SER A 88 8.32 20.25 28.80
CA SER A 88 7.43 19.91 29.91
C SER A 88 6.62 21.09 30.45
N VAL A 89 6.92 22.33 30.03
CA VAL A 89 6.24 23.55 30.47
C VAL A 89 5.89 24.42 29.27
N GLY A 90 4.64 24.86 29.24
CA GLY A 90 4.10 25.78 28.24
C GLY A 90 3.81 27.15 28.83
N VAL A 91 3.62 28.12 27.93
CA VAL A 91 3.34 29.52 28.23
C VAL A 91 1.91 29.84 27.80
N LYS A 92 1.14 30.48 28.68
CA LYS A 92 -0.24 30.94 28.40
C LYS A 92 -0.39 32.46 28.44
N ALA A 93 0.60 33.19 28.94
CA ALA A 93 0.62 34.65 28.99
C ALA A 93 2.06 35.17 29.05
N GLY A 94 2.24 36.48 28.92
CA GLY A 94 3.55 37.12 29.09
C GLY A 94 4.49 36.93 27.90
N ARG A 95 5.76 37.26 28.09
CA ARG A 95 6.76 37.33 27.02
C ARG A 95 8.05 36.66 27.45
N TYR A 96 8.35 35.52 26.81
CA TYR A 96 9.44 34.64 27.21
C TYR A 96 10.16 34.05 25.99
N MET A 97 11.41 33.65 26.19
CA MET A 97 12.21 33.04 25.14
C MET A 97 12.92 31.77 25.59
N PHE A 98 13.32 30.97 24.61
CA PHE A 98 14.29 29.89 24.78
C PHE A 98 15.34 29.95 23.67
N GLU A 99 16.45 29.24 23.85
CA GLU A 99 17.50 29.17 22.84
C GLU A 99 17.83 27.72 22.48
N VAL A 100 18.31 27.54 21.25
CA VAL A 100 18.84 26.28 20.74
C VAL A 100 20.15 26.54 20.03
N LYS A 101 21.20 25.82 20.40
CA LYS A 101 22.47 25.80 19.67
C LYS A 101 22.53 24.53 18.82
N ILE A 102 22.79 24.68 17.53
CA ILE A 102 22.99 23.52 16.64
C ILE A 102 24.46 23.09 16.77
N ILE A 103 24.72 21.95 17.41
CA ILE A 103 26.08 21.47 17.71
C ILE A 103 26.66 20.71 16.52
N GLU A 104 25.83 19.87 15.90
CA GLU A 104 26.28 18.92 14.90
C GLU A 104 25.25 18.81 13.77
N ALA A 105 25.77 18.62 12.56
CA ALA A 105 25.01 18.31 11.37
C ALA A 105 25.58 17.01 10.80
N LEU A 106 24.83 15.92 10.94
CA LEU A 106 25.21 14.59 10.48
C LEU A 106 24.87 14.45 8.99
N ASN A 107 25.77 13.82 8.25
CA ASN A 107 25.51 13.34 6.89
C ASN A 107 25.65 11.80 6.89
N PRO A 108 24.64 11.08 7.42
CA PRO A 108 24.70 9.63 7.44
C PRO A 108 24.93 9.05 6.04
N ALA A 109 25.76 8.01 5.95
CA ALA A 109 26.03 7.34 4.68
C ALA A 109 24.76 6.67 4.16
N GLU A 110 24.45 6.88 2.88
CA GLU A 110 23.41 6.13 2.19
C GLU A 110 24.00 4.82 1.67
N SER A 111 23.27 3.72 1.81
CA SER A 111 23.59 2.45 1.14
C SER A 111 23.61 2.71 -0.37
N THR A 112 24.80 2.79 -0.95
CA THR A 112 25.04 3.09 -2.38
C THR A 112 24.71 1.92 -3.32
N ALA A 113 24.02 0.89 -2.83
CA ALA A 113 23.69 -0.30 -3.60
C ALA A 113 22.42 -0.08 -4.45
N GLY A 114 22.56 0.66 -5.56
CA GLY A 114 21.76 0.46 -6.78
C GLY A 114 20.26 0.81 -6.77
N MET A 115 19.68 1.37 -5.71
CA MET A 115 18.26 1.75 -5.67
C MET A 115 18.08 3.27 -5.47
N HIS A 116 17.49 3.95 -6.46
CA HIS A 116 17.24 5.39 -6.47
C HIS A 116 16.00 5.80 -5.66
N GLY A 117 15.92 5.41 -4.38
CA GLY A 117 14.89 5.92 -3.48
C GLY A 117 15.00 7.42 -3.27
N ARG A 118 13.88 8.14 -3.29
CA ARG A 118 13.87 9.59 -3.05
C ARG A 118 13.97 9.85 -1.56
N VAL A 119 15.18 10.20 -1.11
CA VAL A 119 15.41 10.62 0.28
C VAL A 119 14.73 11.96 0.58
N PRO A 120 14.22 12.16 1.81
CA PRO A 120 13.53 13.38 2.14
C PRO A 120 14.51 14.55 2.27
N GLN A 121 14.11 15.70 1.76
CA GLN A 121 14.90 16.94 1.73
C GLN A 121 14.27 18.00 2.66
N PRO A 122 15.08 18.88 3.27
CA PRO A 122 16.56 18.88 3.30
C PRO A 122 17.13 17.78 4.21
N ARG A 123 18.31 17.23 3.90
CA ARG A 123 18.91 16.12 4.68
C ARG A 123 19.08 16.45 6.17
N GLN A 124 19.56 17.64 6.47
CA GLN A 124 19.54 18.22 7.82
C GLN A 124 18.40 19.22 7.91
N LEU A 125 17.63 19.12 8.99
CA LEU A 125 16.50 20.00 9.21
C LEU A 125 16.40 20.32 10.69
N VAL A 126 16.14 21.59 11.00
CA VAL A 126 15.74 22.04 12.34
C VAL A 126 14.48 22.89 12.20
N ARG A 127 13.47 22.61 13.01
CA ARG A 127 12.22 23.36 13.16
C ARG A 127 12.10 23.79 14.61
N LEU A 128 12.01 25.09 14.85
CA LEU A 128 11.93 25.66 16.19
C LEU A 128 10.67 26.51 16.33
N GLY A 129 9.89 26.25 17.38
CA GLY A 129 8.69 27.03 17.62
C GLY A 129 7.90 26.54 18.80
N PHE A 130 6.56 26.58 18.66
CA PHE A 130 5.64 26.26 19.73
C PHE A 130 4.44 25.47 19.21
N SER A 131 3.87 24.63 20.07
CA SER A 131 2.62 23.93 19.77
C SER A 131 1.74 23.79 21.02
N ALA A 132 0.45 23.55 20.83
CA ALA A 132 -0.45 23.21 21.91
C ALA A 132 -0.12 21.83 22.52
N ALA A 133 -0.63 21.58 23.73
CA ALA A 133 -0.57 20.25 24.34
C ALA A 133 -1.38 19.24 23.51
N GLY A 134 -0.86 18.01 23.36
CA GLY A 134 -1.53 16.95 22.60
C GLY A 134 -1.45 17.09 21.06
N SER A 135 -0.85 18.15 20.52
CA SER A 135 -0.50 18.24 19.09
C SER A 135 0.44 17.10 18.67
N SER A 136 0.54 16.83 17.36
CA SER A 136 1.55 15.92 16.81
C SER A 136 2.94 16.27 17.33
N LEU A 137 3.76 15.25 17.60
CA LEU A 137 5.15 15.40 18.04
C LEU A 137 6.10 15.78 16.90
N VAL A 138 5.64 15.76 15.65
CA VAL A 138 6.38 16.31 14.51
C VAL A 138 5.77 17.67 14.18
N LEU A 139 6.53 18.74 14.41
CA LEU A 139 6.11 20.11 14.08
C LEU A 139 5.80 20.23 12.59
N GLY A 140 4.57 20.63 12.26
CA GLY A 140 4.08 20.79 10.88
C GLY A 140 2.99 19.80 10.47
N ASP A 141 2.77 18.74 11.25
CA ASP A 141 1.72 17.75 10.95
C ASP A 141 0.32 18.20 11.36
N SER A 142 0.22 19.09 12.35
CA SER A 142 -1.04 19.63 12.86
C SER A 142 -1.11 21.14 12.73
N GLU A 143 -2.32 21.68 12.68
CA GLU A 143 -2.58 23.13 12.68
C GLU A 143 -2.40 23.76 14.08
N GLU A 144 -2.17 22.94 15.10
CA GLU A 144 -1.99 23.30 16.51
C GLU A 144 -0.53 23.71 16.84
N GLY A 145 0.22 24.26 15.89
CA GLY A 145 1.59 24.70 16.11
C GLY A 145 2.13 25.67 15.05
N VAL A 146 3.19 26.38 15.43
CA VAL A 146 3.91 27.36 14.60
C VAL A 146 5.40 27.15 14.76
N TYR A 147 6.18 27.34 13.70
CA TYR A 147 7.63 27.20 13.77
C TYR A 147 8.36 27.93 12.65
N PHE A 148 9.65 28.17 12.88
CA PHE A 148 10.62 28.53 11.85
C PHE A 148 11.47 27.31 11.51
N ASP A 149 11.70 27.05 10.22
CA ASP A 149 12.64 26.03 9.77
C ASP A 149 14.02 26.61 9.42
N SER A 150 15.04 25.75 9.43
CA SER A 150 16.42 26.11 9.09
C SER A 150 16.60 26.59 7.65
N GLU A 151 15.62 26.33 6.77
CA GLU A 151 15.61 26.82 5.39
C GLU A 151 15.11 28.27 5.26
N GLY A 152 14.67 28.90 6.35
CA GLY A 152 14.23 30.29 6.40
C GLY A 152 12.73 30.49 6.23
N PHE A 153 11.93 29.44 6.43
CA PHE A 153 10.49 29.53 6.33
C PHE A 153 9.83 29.58 7.71
N PHE A 154 8.78 30.39 7.79
CA PHE A 154 7.80 30.34 8.85
C PHE A 154 6.62 29.46 8.40
N CYS A 155 6.20 28.56 9.28
CA CYS A 155 5.11 27.63 9.03
C CYS A 155 4.03 27.79 10.10
N ALA A 156 2.79 27.97 9.65
CA ALA A 156 1.60 28.11 10.49
C ALA A 156 0.38 27.61 9.71
N SER A 157 -0.54 26.89 10.36
CA SER A 157 -1.77 26.36 9.72
C SER A 157 -1.51 25.61 8.40
N LYS A 158 -0.45 24.79 8.37
CA LYS A 158 0.05 24.06 7.17
C LYS A 158 0.48 24.94 5.99
N GLN A 159 0.52 26.25 6.14
CA GLN A 159 1.06 27.18 5.15
C GLN A 159 2.54 27.44 5.43
N LYS A 160 3.35 27.46 4.36
CA LYS A 160 4.79 27.72 4.41
C LYS A 160 5.09 29.06 3.74
N LYS A 161 5.64 30.02 4.48
CA LYS A 161 5.98 31.37 4.00
C LYS A 161 7.47 31.64 4.22
N LYS A 162 8.18 32.10 3.19
CA LYS A 162 9.59 32.50 3.33
C LYS A 162 9.64 33.83 4.08
N SER A 163 10.07 33.82 5.34
CA SER A 163 9.94 34.98 6.24
C SER A 163 11.12 35.16 7.18
N SER A 164 12.11 34.27 7.14
CA SER A 164 13.32 34.32 7.95
C SER A 164 14.57 34.11 7.08
N GLN A 165 15.71 34.59 7.57
CA GLN A 165 16.99 34.12 7.05
C GLN A 165 17.23 32.65 7.45
N GLN A 166 18.11 31.97 6.72
CA GLN A 166 18.57 30.62 7.02
C GLN A 166 19.47 30.60 8.26
N PHE A 167 19.47 29.45 8.95
CA PHE A 167 20.35 29.18 10.07
C PHE A 167 20.88 27.75 10.01
N THR A 168 22.10 27.55 10.51
CA THR A 168 22.88 26.31 10.32
C THR A 168 23.68 25.96 11.58
N ARG A 169 24.51 24.93 11.47
CA ARG A 169 25.42 24.44 12.51
C ARG A 169 26.26 25.57 13.13
N ASP A 170 26.58 25.39 14.40
CA ASP A 170 27.42 26.24 15.26
C ASP A 170 26.79 27.60 15.60
N GLN A 171 25.52 27.79 15.26
CA GLN A 171 24.76 29.00 15.57
C GLN A 171 23.80 28.78 16.75
N VAL A 172 23.60 29.83 17.54
CA VAL A 172 22.60 29.94 18.61
C VAL A 172 21.38 30.65 18.07
N ILE A 173 20.23 29.99 18.18
CA ILE A 173 18.94 30.48 17.72
C ILE A 173 18.04 30.72 18.93
N GLY A 174 17.65 31.97 19.14
CA GLY A 174 16.67 32.37 20.15
C GLY A 174 15.27 32.41 19.55
N VAL A 175 14.29 31.82 20.23
CA VAL A 175 12.88 31.89 19.83
C VAL A 175 12.09 32.53 20.97
N LEU A 176 11.42 33.63 20.65
CA LEU A 176 10.64 34.45 21.58
C LEU A 176 9.16 34.29 21.27
N LEU A 177 8.37 33.99 22.29
CA LEU A 177 6.91 34.02 22.25
C LEU A 177 6.40 35.23 23.02
N ASN A 178 5.58 36.05 22.36
CA ASN A 178 5.01 37.26 22.93
C ASN A 178 3.49 37.15 23.05
N LEU A 179 2.99 36.86 24.25
CA LEU A 179 1.58 36.81 24.62
C LEU A 179 1.21 37.94 25.60
N ASP A 180 2.08 38.94 25.78
CA ASP A 180 1.77 40.08 26.64
C ASP A 180 0.82 41.05 25.90
N PRO A 181 -0.44 41.20 26.35
CA PRO A 181 -1.40 42.09 25.70
C PRO A 181 -0.99 43.57 25.77
N LYS A 182 -0.04 43.93 26.64
CA LYS A 182 0.50 45.30 26.75
C LYS A 182 1.61 45.57 25.75
N SER A 183 2.11 44.53 25.07
CA SER A 183 3.16 44.66 24.06
C SER A 183 2.56 45.14 22.74
N PRO A 184 3.23 46.06 22.01
CA PRO A 184 2.82 46.46 20.65
C PRO A 184 2.75 45.26 19.67
N GLN A 185 3.57 44.24 19.91
CA GLN A 185 3.66 43.01 19.10
C GLN A 185 3.04 41.80 19.82
N ALA A 186 1.91 41.98 20.51
CA ALA A 186 1.20 40.90 21.18
C ALA A 186 0.77 39.80 20.19
N ASN A 187 0.70 38.55 20.65
CA ASN A 187 0.39 37.35 19.87
C ASN A 187 1.34 37.13 18.68
N THR A 188 2.64 37.26 18.91
CA THR A 188 3.67 37.02 17.87
C THR A 188 4.75 36.04 18.32
N VAL A 189 5.42 35.43 17.34
CA VAL A 189 6.66 34.66 17.52
C VAL A 189 7.78 35.34 16.74
N SER A 190 8.93 35.46 17.39
CA SER A 190 10.14 36.07 16.83
C SER A 190 11.33 35.12 16.91
N ILE A 191 12.23 35.21 15.92
CA ILE A 191 13.44 34.39 15.84
C ILE A 191 14.69 35.26 15.73
N PHE A 192 15.73 34.87 16.47
CA PHE A 192 17.00 35.56 16.60
C PHE A 192 18.14 34.60 16.31
N ARG A 193 19.17 35.03 15.57
CA ARG A 193 20.40 34.28 15.32
C ARG A 193 21.57 35.06 15.90
N GLU A 194 22.35 34.44 16.76
CA GLU A 194 23.51 35.08 17.42
C GLU A 194 23.14 36.38 18.19
N GLY A 195 21.90 36.46 18.69
CA GLY A 195 21.38 37.64 19.39
C GLY A 195 20.71 38.69 18.48
N GLU A 196 20.84 38.57 17.16
CA GLU A 196 20.25 39.50 16.18
C GLU A 196 18.95 38.96 15.58
N ARG A 197 17.95 39.82 15.38
CA ARG A 197 16.67 39.45 14.76
C ARG A 197 16.90 39.11 13.28
N ILE A 198 16.36 37.97 12.83
CA ILE A 198 16.50 37.52 11.42
C ILE A 198 15.18 37.44 10.65
N ALA A 199 14.07 37.79 11.31
CA ALA A 199 12.72 37.82 10.75
C ALA A 199 11.88 38.89 11.45
N GLU A 200 10.98 39.52 10.69
CA GLU A 200 9.90 40.31 11.28
C GLU A 200 9.04 39.43 12.20
N PRO A 201 8.48 39.97 13.29
CA PRO A 201 7.57 39.23 14.17
C PRO A 201 6.44 38.58 13.37
N GLN A 202 6.26 37.27 13.53
CA GLN A 202 5.21 36.54 12.82
C GLN A 202 3.98 36.41 13.73
N PRO A 203 2.77 36.77 13.25
CA PRO A 203 1.55 36.65 14.04
C PRO A 203 1.20 35.19 14.28
N LEU A 204 0.63 34.93 15.46
CA LEU A 204 0.02 33.63 15.76
C LEU A 204 -1.31 33.50 14.98
N PRO A 205 -1.60 32.30 14.46
CA PRO A 205 -2.93 31.95 13.98
C PRO A 205 -4.00 32.09 15.07
N GLU A 206 -5.22 32.46 14.67
CA GLU A 206 -6.35 32.65 15.59
C GLU A 206 -6.66 31.40 16.42
N ASN A 207 -6.49 30.20 15.84
CA ASN A 207 -6.73 28.94 16.55
C ASN A 207 -5.76 28.70 17.71
N LEU A 208 -4.66 29.45 17.81
CA LEU A 208 -3.70 29.38 18.91
C LEU A 208 -3.89 30.47 19.97
N HIS A 209 -4.75 31.46 19.72
CA HIS A 209 -5.02 32.52 20.70
C HIS A 209 -5.64 31.93 21.99
N GLY A 210 -5.11 32.36 23.14
CA GLY A 210 -5.58 31.90 24.46
C GLY A 210 -5.21 30.46 24.82
N LYS A 211 -4.58 29.69 23.93
CA LYS A 211 -4.05 28.36 24.24
C LYS A 211 -2.68 28.46 24.89
N ALA A 212 -2.37 27.49 25.74
CA ALA A 212 -1.01 27.32 26.24
C ALA A 212 -0.10 26.73 25.15
N LEU A 213 1.04 27.36 24.92
CA LEU A 213 1.99 27.02 23.88
C LEU A 213 3.29 26.52 24.49
N PHE A 214 3.67 25.30 24.13
CA PHE A 214 4.86 24.62 24.63
C PHE A 214 5.99 24.78 23.63
N PRO A 215 7.21 25.15 24.06
CA PRO A 215 8.38 25.08 23.20
C PRO A 215 8.47 23.70 22.57
N HIS A 216 8.61 23.68 21.26
CA HIS A 216 8.62 22.46 20.48
C HIS A 216 9.71 22.57 19.44
N ILE A 217 10.47 21.50 19.34
CA ILE A 217 11.62 21.37 18.47
C ILE A 217 11.44 20.09 17.65
N SER A 218 11.56 20.19 16.33
CA SER A 218 11.66 19.01 15.47
C SER A 218 12.89 19.09 14.59
N PHE A 219 13.60 17.98 14.44
CA PHE A 219 14.93 18.00 13.86
C PHE A 219 15.29 16.65 13.23
N ARG A 220 16.17 16.66 12.23
CA ARG A 220 16.64 15.46 11.51
C ARG A 220 18.12 15.57 11.23
N ASN A 221 18.85 14.48 11.50
CA ASN A 221 20.29 14.36 11.26
C ASN A 221 21.11 15.50 11.87
N VAL A 222 20.72 15.95 13.07
CA VAL A 222 21.39 17.03 13.79
C VAL A 222 21.39 16.75 15.29
N THR A 223 22.38 17.29 15.97
CA THR A 223 22.47 17.33 17.44
C THR A 223 22.30 18.77 17.88
N ILE A 224 21.43 18.99 18.85
CA ILE A 224 21.10 20.32 19.36
C ILE A 224 21.28 20.41 20.87
N GLN A 225 21.71 21.57 21.34
CA GLN A 225 21.72 21.92 22.75
C GLN A 225 20.60 22.91 23.01
N VAL A 226 19.70 22.57 23.93
CA VAL A 226 18.54 23.38 24.28
C VAL A 226 18.82 24.14 25.58
N ASN A 227 18.55 25.44 25.58
CA ASN A 227 18.67 26.29 26.75
C ASN A 227 17.31 26.92 27.08
N MET A 228 16.70 26.40 28.15
CA MET A 228 15.48 26.93 28.76
C MET A 228 15.78 27.65 30.08
N GLY A 229 17.06 27.74 30.49
CA GLY A 229 17.50 28.15 31.83
C GLY A 229 17.32 29.63 32.14
N LEU A 230 18.04 30.16 33.14
CA LEU A 230 17.93 31.57 33.54
C LEU A 230 18.83 32.50 32.72
N SER A 231 19.95 31.99 32.22
CA SER A 231 20.97 32.73 31.48
C SER A 231 20.85 32.50 29.98
N GLN A 232 21.02 33.57 29.19
CA GLN A 232 21.13 33.49 27.74
C GLN A 232 22.52 32.99 27.32
N PHE A 233 22.57 32.22 26.23
CA PHE A 233 23.79 31.93 25.49
C PHE A 233 24.24 33.16 24.69
N LYS A 234 23.29 33.89 24.12
CA LYS A 234 23.56 35.12 23.37
C LYS A 234 22.67 36.25 23.88
N PRO A 235 23.25 37.37 24.35
CA PRO A 235 22.46 38.49 24.83
C PRO A 235 21.64 39.08 23.69
N LEU A 236 20.37 39.39 23.96
CA LEU A 236 19.52 40.15 23.05
C LEU A 236 19.77 41.67 23.21
N PRO A 237 19.47 42.49 22.18
CA PRO A 237 19.57 43.96 22.28
C PRO A 237 18.54 44.59 23.23
N PHE A 238 17.68 43.78 23.85
CA PHE A 238 16.68 44.18 24.83
C PHE A 238 16.59 43.13 25.95
N LYS A 239 16.04 43.53 27.10
CA LYS A 239 15.80 42.65 28.24
C LYS A 239 14.58 41.78 28.00
N CYS A 240 14.78 40.47 28.02
CA CYS A 240 13.74 39.45 27.97
C CYS A 240 14.02 38.36 29.01
N ARG A 241 12.96 37.79 29.59
CA ARG A 241 13.08 36.64 30.48
C ARG A 241 13.21 35.36 29.67
N MET A 242 14.20 34.55 30.03
CA MET A 242 14.24 33.16 29.60
C MET A 242 13.12 32.36 30.27
N LEU A 243 12.76 31.22 29.68
CA LEU A 243 11.59 30.44 30.08
C LEU A 243 11.63 29.94 31.54
N GLN A 244 12.77 29.51 32.08
CA GLN A 244 12.88 29.12 33.49
C GLN A 244 12.63 30.30 34.45
N GLY A 245 12.87 31.52 33.97
CA GLY A 245 12.59 32.76 34.70
C GLY A 245 11.17 33.26 34.53
N ALA A 246 10.30 32.51 33.85
CA ALA A 246 8.92 32.90 33.63
C ALA A 246 8.13 32.96 34.94
N ALA A 247 7.16 33.88 35.01
CA ALA A 247 6.25 33.94 36.14
C ALA A 247 5.42 32.66 36.19
N SER A 248 5.32 32.03 37.37
CA SER A 248 4.58 30.76 37.54
C SER A 248 3.13 30.87 37.04
N ALA A 249 2.50 32.03 37.26
CA ALA A 249 1.14 32.33 36.83
C ALA A 249 0.95 32.34 35.30
N ASP A 250 2.02 32.56 34.53
CA ASP A 250 2.00 32.62 33.06
C ASP A 250 2.34 31.27 32.41
N THR A 251 2.71 30.28 33.22
CA THR A 251 3.13 28.95 32.76
C THR A 251 2.09 27.89 33.08
N ILE A 252 2.20 26.75 32.41
CA ILE A 252 1.45 25.53 32.70
C ILE A 252 2.35 24.30 32.49
N GLU A 253 2.33 23.35 33.41
CA GLU A 253 3.03 22.07 33.23
C GLU A 253 2.25 21.15 32.29
N ALA A 254 2.97 20.38 31.47
CA ALA A 254 2.38 19.33 30.66
C ALA A 254 1.69 18.28 31.54
N PRO A 255 0.62 17.63 31.05
CA PRO A 255 -0.07 16.60 31.81
C PRO A 255 0.89 15.50 32.28
N LYS A 256 0.93 15.26 33.59
CA LYS A 256 1.68 14.14 34.17
C LYS A 256 0.93 12.84 33.92
N GLN A 257 1.67 11.75 33.77
CA GLN A 257 1.10 10.42 33.69
C GLN A 257 0.23 10.11 34.91
N LYS A 258 -0.85 9.36 34.68
CA LYS A 258 -1.69 8.80 35.74
C LYS A 258 -1.14 7.42 36.13
N GLY A 259 -0.82 7.23 37.42
CA GLY A 259 -0.37 5.96 37.99
C GLY A 259 1.14 5.72 37.94
N ASP A 260 1.60 4.71 38.68
CA ASP A 260 3.02 4.44 38.94
C ASP A 260 3.70 3.60 37.84
N LYS A 261 2.90 2.98 36.96
CA LYS A 261 3.36 2.13 35.86
C LYS A 261 2.79 2.58 34.53
N TYR A 262 3.53 2.31 33.46
CA TYR A 262 3.12 2.51 32.09
C TYR A 262 2.43 1.27 31.54
N GLU A 263 1.33 1.44 30.81
CA GLU A 263 0.62 0.31 30.23
C GLU A 263 1.14 -0.03 28.83
N VAL A 264 1.33 -1.33 28.58
CA VAL A 264 1.60 -1.90 27.26
C VAL A 264 0.39 -2.73 26.89
N VAL A 265 -0.46 -2.18 26.02
CA VAL A 265 -1.72 -2.78 25.61
C VAL A 265 -1.52 -3.58 24.33
N MET A 266 -1.96 -4.83 24.32
CA MET A 266 -1.98 -5.69 23.13
C MET A 266 -3.44 -6.01 22.78
N PRO A 267 -4.04 -5.35 21.77
CA PRO A 267 -5.33 -5.73 21.24
C PRO A 267 -5.26 -7.09 20.55
N VAL A 268 -6.13 -8.01 20.96
CA VAL A 268 -6.30 -9.33 20.37
C VAL A 268 -7.70 -9.39 19.76
N GLY A 269 -7.77 -9.20 18.44
CA GLY A 269 -9.01 -9.14 17.69
C GLY A 269 -8.88 -9.86 16.35
N MET A 270 -10.02 -10.23 15.79
CA MET A 270 -10.06 -10.95 14.52
C MET A 270 -9.69 -10.04 13.33
N PRO A 271 -9.00 -10.58 12.31
CA PRO A 271 -8.71 -9.83 11.09
C PRO A 271 -10.01 -9.47 10.36
N ASP A 272 -10.09 -8.25 9.82
CA ASP A 272 -11.23 -7.72 9.08
C ASP A 272 -12.53 -7.58 9.93
N GLU A 273 -12.45 -7.72 11.26
CA GLU A 273 -13.59 -7.56 12.21
C GLU A 273 -13.43 -6.32 13.10
N GLY A 274 -12.93 -5.21 12.55
CA GLY A 274 -12.89 -3.92 13.25
C GLY A 274 -11.79 -3.76 14.31
N THR A 275 -10.75 -4.60 14.30
CA THR A 275 -9.61 -4.49 15.23
C THR A 275 -8.92 -3.13 15.15
N PHE A 276 -8.60 -2.64 13.94
CA PHE A 276 -8.02 -1.31 13.76
C PHE A 276 -8.98 -0.18 14.13
N ASP A 277 -10.27 -0.35 13.87
CA ASP A 277 -11.31 0.60 14.30
C ASP A 277 -11.36 0.75 15.82
N TRP A 278 -11.18 -0.37 16.53
CA TRP A 278 -11.09 -0.38 17.98
C TRP A 278 -9.84 0.36 18.45
N VAL A 279 -8.67 0.13 17.82
CA VAL A 279 -7.44 0.84 18.18
C VAL A 279 -7.59 2.34 17.98
N ASP A 280 -8.20 2.77 16.87
CA ASP A 280 -8.45 4.19 16.60
C ASP A 280 -9.37 4.80 17.67
N ASN A 281 -10.45 4.10 18.04
CA ASN A 281 -11.34 4.51 19.13
C ASN A 281 -10.64 4.56 20.50
N PHE A 282 -9.73 3.61 20.76
CA PHE A 282 -8.96 3.55 21.98
C PHE A 282 -7.99 4.75 22.07
N LEU A 283 -7.30 5.07 20.99
CA LEU A 283 -6.37 6.21 20.91
C LEU A 283 -7.08 7.56 21.01
N GLU A 284 -8.27 7.70 20.41
CA GLU A 284 -9.13 8.88 20.57
C GLU A 284 -9.45 9.15 22.05
N LYS A 285 -9.77 8.09 22.81
CA LYS A 285 -10.09 8.19 24.25
C LYS A 285 -8.84 8.30 25.13
N ASN A 286 -7.71 7.80 24.65
CA ASN A 286 -6.46 7.70 25.41
C ASN A 286 -5.28 8.30 24.62
N PRO A 287 -5.26 9.64 24.40
CA PRO A 287 -4.26 10.30 23.55
C PRO A 287 -2.81 10.21 24.07
N SER A 288 -2.61 9.75 25.31
CA SER A 288 -1.27 9.52 25.88
C SER A 288 -0.58 8.25 25.37
N TYR A 289 -1.31 7.33 24.75
CA TYR A 289 -0.76 6.06 24.26
C TYR A 289 -0.10 6.27 22.90
N VAL A 290 1.04 5.61 22.69
CA VAL A 290 1.69 5.53 21.38
C VAL A 290 1.43 4.17 20.77
N GLU A 291 0.94 4.19 19.55
CA GLU A 291 0.77 2.98 18.76
C GLU A 291 2.10 2.54 18.13
N LEU A 292 2.47 1.30 18.40
CA LEU A 292 3.58 0.59 17.78
C LEU A 292 3.01 -0.33 16.71
N SER A 293 3.02 0.15 15.47
CA SER A 293 2.55 -0.59 14.30
C SER A 293 3.23 -0.08 13.03
N ASP A 294 3.21 -0.91 11.99
CA ASP A 294 3.79 -0.56 10.70
C ASP A 294 3.03 0.59 10.01
N ARG A 295 1.71 0.73 10.21
CA ARG A 295 0.94 1.89 9.70
C ARG A 295 1.42 3.20 10.31
N LYS A 296 1.80 3.21 11.60
CA LYS A 296 2.31 4.42 12.26
C LYS A 296 3.73 4.77 11.84
N ILE A 297 4.54 3.78 11.48
CA ILE A 297 5.86 4.05 10.86
C ILE A 297 5.66 4.73 9.51
N GLN A 298 4.68 4.30 8.71
CA GLN A 298 4.37 4.95 7.43
C GLN A 298 3.85 6.38 7.60
N ASP A 299 2.93 6.60 8.54
CA ASP A 299 2.44 7.94 8.87
C ASP A 299 3.62 8.86 9.22
N TRP A 300 4.54 8.38 10.07
CA TRP A 300 5.72 9.13 10.47
C TRP A 300 6.72 9.37 9.32
N ALA A 301 6.91 8.38 8.44
CA ALA A 301 7.70 8.52 7.22
C ALA A 301 7.10 9.61 6.32
N GLN A 302 5.78 9.65 6.16
CA GLN A 302 5.07 10.65 5.39
C GLN A 302 5.24 12.06 5.97
N SER A 303 5.04 12.21 7.28
CA SER A 303 5.33 13.45 8.02
C SER A 303 6.77 13.93 7.87
N SER A 304 7.69 12.99 7.67
CA SER A 304 9.12 13.26 7.48
C SER A 304 9.50 13.59 6.02
N GLY A 305 8.53 13.60 5.11
CA GLY A 305 8.71 13.97 3.71
C GLY A 305 8.93 12.80 2.74
N LEU A 306 8.72 11.56 3.17
CA LEU A 306 8.71 10.40 2.28
C LEU A 306 7.35 10.23 1.61
N MET A 307 7.34 9.84 0.35
CA MET A 307 6.09 9.50 -0.34
C MET A 307 5.66 8.08 0.02
N LYS A 308 4.38 7.91 0.36
CA LYS A 308 3.83 6.58 0.67
C LYS A 308 3.95 5.67 -0.56
N PRO A 309 4.62 4.51 -0.45
CA PRO A 309 4.79 3.61 -1.58
C PRO A 309 3.48 2.90 -1.91
N LYS A 310 3.32 2.52 -3.17
CA LYS A 310 2.22 1.65 -3.63
C LYS A 310 2.75 0.22 -3.76
N GLY A 311 2.08 -0.76 -3.15
CA GLY A 311 2.47 -2.17 -3.23
C GLY A 311 1.26 -3.09 -3.43
N MET A 312 1.41 -4.11 -4.28
CA MET A 312 0.35 -5.07 -4.64
C MET A 312 0.03 -6.11 -3.54
N MET A 313 0.91 -6.32 -2.57
CA MET A 313 0.76 -7.33 -1.50
C MET A 313 0.74 -6.71 -0.10
N ALA A 314 0.16 -5.51 0.03
CA ALA A 314 0.01 -4.82 1.31
C ALA A 314 -1.24 -5.30 2.06
N SER A 315 -1.21 -5.16 3.38
CA SER A 315 -2.34 -5.31 4.29
C SER A 315 -2.35 -4.16 5.29
N ASN A 316 -3.43 -3.99 6.06
CA ASN A 316 -3.45 -2.99 7.13
C ASN A 316 -2.45 -3.33 8.24
N ASP A 317 -2.22 -4.64 8.50
CA ASP A 317 -1.25 -5.12 9.48
C ASP A 317 0.20 -4.97 8.99
N LYS A 318 0.43 -5.29 7.72
CA LYS A 318 1.72 -5.17 7.03
C LYS A 318 1.57 -4.33 5.76
N PRO A 319 1.57 -3.00 5.88
CA PRO A 319 1.49 -2.11 4.73
C PRO A 319 2.82 -2.10 3.95
N ALA A 320 2.82 -1.64 2.70
CA ALA A 320 4.00 -1.74 1.82
C ALA A 320 5.16 -0.82 2.26
N PHE A 321 6.37 -1.34 2.39
CA PHE A 321 7.59 -0.54 2.72
C PHE A 321 8.52 -0.34 1.52
N SER A 322 8.05 -0.45 0.29
CA SER A 322 8.91 -0.31 -0.90
C SER A 322 9.28 1.15 -1.19
N TYR A 323 9.98 1.81 -0.27
CA TYR A 323 10.49 3.18 -0.41
C TYR A 323 11.73 3.24 -1.31
N GLN A 324 12.30 2.07 -1.65
CA GLN A 324 13.59 1.93 -2.35
C GLN A 324 14.74 2.48 -1.51
N LEU A 325 14.59 2.43 -0.18
CA LEU A 325 15.59 2.86 0.79
C LEU A 325 15.91 1.68 1.71
N THR A 326 17.16 1.19 1.66
CA THR A 326 17.54 -0.06 2.35
C THR A 326 17.06 -0.10 3.80
N GLY A 327 17.33 0.93 4.60
CA GLY A 327 16.94 0.94 6.03
C GLY A 327 15.44 1.08 6.30
N MET A 328 14.63 1.43 5.30
CA MET A 328 13.16 1.43 5.40
C MET A 328 12.57 0.09 4.94
N ASP A 329 13.18 -0.52 3.91
CA ASP A 329 12.63 -1.67 3.19
C ASP A 329 13.06 -3.02 3.82
N ASP A 330 14.18 -3.07 4.58
CA ASP A 330 14.81 -4.30 5.10
C ASP A 330 14.44 -4.68 6.55
N LEU A 331 13.36 -4.09 7.09
CA LEU A 331 12.88 -4.24 8.46
C LEU A 331 13.79 -3.63 9.54
N SER A 332 14.86 -2.90 9.19
CA SER A 332 15.74 -2.27 10.17
C SER A 332 15.01 -1.26 11.06
N ILE A 333 14.12 -0.45 10.48
CA ILE A 333 13.35 0.54 11.25
C ILE A 333 12.47 -0.12 12.32
N GLN A 334 11.81 -1.24 11.99
CA GLN A 334 11.04 -2.02 12.95
C GLN A 334 11.94 -2.56 14.07
N ARG A 335 13.14 -3.05 13.73
CA ARG A 335 14.11 -3.56 14.73
C ARG A 335 14.54 -2.45 15.70
N VAL A 336 14.86 -1.26 15.20
CA VAL A 336 15.23 -0.11 16.05
C VAL A 336 14.07 0.32 16.95
N ILE A 337 12.85 0.44 16.41
CA ILE A 337 11.65 0.79 17.22
C ILE A 337 11.43 -0.26 18.32
N LYS A 338 11.53 -1.55 17.99
CA LYS A 338 11.41 -2.65 18.95
C LYS A 338 12.49 -2.58 20.04
N ALA A 339 13.72 -2.16 19.71
CA ALA A 339 14.80 -2.03 20.68
C ALA A 339 14.65 -0.82 21.61
N VAL A 340 14.18 0.32 21.08
CA VAL A 340 14.12 1.59 21.83
C VAL A 340 12.83 1.76 22.64
N SER A 341 11.70 1.21 22.18
CA SER A 341 10.41 1.40 22.88
C SER A 341 10.44 0.99 24.37
N PRO A 342 11.06 -0.14 24.78
CA PRO A 342 11.12 -0.50 26.20
C PRO A 342 11.99 0.42 27.06
N THR A 343 12.91 1.17 26.46
CA THR A 343 13.80 2.08 27.20
C THR A 343 13.18 3.45 27.44
N ILE A 344 12.05 3.76 26.78
CA ILE A 344 11.32 5.02 26.92
C ILE A 344 10.06 4.76 27.75
N PRO A 345 10.00 5.21 29.01
CA PRO A 345 8.84 4.99 29.86
C PRO A 345 7.63 5.81 29.36
N ARG A 346 6.69 5.14 28.69
CA ARG A 346 5.40 5.70 28.22
C ARG A 346 4.37 4.61 27.96
N ASN A 347 3.11 5.00 27.83
CA ASN A 347 2.02 4.09 27.48
C ASN A 347 2.10 3.70 26.01
N TYR A 348 1.96 2.40 25.72
CA TYR A 348 2.04 1.83 24.39
C TYR A 348 0.80 1.00 24.06
N VAL A 349 0.40 1.02 22.79
CA VAL A 349 -0.46 0.00 22.20
C VAL A 349 0.31 -0.72 21.09
N VAL A 350 0.57 -2.01 21.27
CA VAL A 350 1.30 -2.84 20.29
C VAL A 350 0.29 -3.46 19.34
N MET A 351 0.19 -2.93 18.14
CA MET A 351 -0.82 -3.34 17.17
C MET A 351 -0.17 -4.09 16.01
N GLU A 352 -0.23 -5.42 16.08
CA GLU A 352 0.02 -6.34 14.98
C GLU A 352 -1.03 -7.47 15.05
N VAL A 353 -2.02 -7.49 14.15
CA VAL A 353 -3.16 -8.43 14.16
C VAL A 353 -2.68 -9.87 14.24
N LYS A 354 -1.79 -10.27 13.33
CA LYS A 354 -1.29 -11.64 13.28
C LYS A 354 -0.48 -11.97 14.55
N SER A 355 0.48 -11.13 14.91
CA SER A 355 1.35 -11.38 16.06
C SER A 355 0.59 -11.41 17.38
N ASN A 356 -0.48 -10.62 17.52
CA ASN A 356 -1.32 -10.60 18.72
C ASN A 356 -2.26 -11.83 18.80
N LEU A 357 -2.55 -12.50 17.69
CA LEU A 357 -3.32 -13.74 17.67
C LEU A 357 -2.46 -15.00 17.89
N VAL A 358 -1.15 -14.93 17.67
CA VAL A 358 -0.23 -16.08 17.80
C VAL A 358 0.47 -16.06 19.16
N GLN A 359 0.33 -17.14 19.94
CA GLN A 359 0.83 -17.21 21.33
C GLN A 359 2.34 -17.00 21.43
N GLU A 360 3.11 -17.63 20.54
CA GLU A 360 4.58 -17.52 20.53
C GLU A 360 5.02 -16.08 20.27
N GLU A 361 4.34 -15.36 19.38
CA GLU A 361 4.67 -13.99 19.00
C GLU A 361 4.26 -12.99 20.10
N ARG A 362 3.13 -13.23 20.78
CA ARG A 362 2.80 -12.48 22.01
C ARG A 362 3.89 -12.64 23.07
N ALA A 363 4.38 -13.86 23.29
CA ALA A 363 5.43 -14.12 24.27
C ALA A 363 6.73 -13.34 23.97
N GLU A 364 7.08 -13.13 22.69
CA GLU A 364 8.22 -12.29 22.31
C GLU A 364 8.01 -10.81 22.68
N VAL A 365 6.79 -10.29 22.51
CA VAL A 365 6.46 -8.91 22.92
C VAL A 365 6.50 -8.77 24.44
N LEU A 366 5.97 -9.75 25.19
CA LEU A 366 5.99 -9.73 26.66
C LEU A 366 7.41 -9.77 27.22
N LYS A 367 8.32 -10.55 26.62
CA LYS A 367 9.75 -10.58 26.98
C LYS A 367 10.42 -9.22 26.80
N ARG A 368 10.08 -8.52 25.71
CA ARG A 368 10.62 -7.20 25.38
C ARG A 368 10.22 -6.13 26.39
N PHE A 369 8.99 -6.17 26.92
CA PHE A 369 8.49 -5.23 27.93
C PHE A 369 8.52 -5.81 29.35
N SER A 370 9.63 -6.43 29.74
CA SER A 370 9.83 -7.03 31.07
C SER A 370 10.27 -6.04 32.15
N GLY A 371 10.48 -4.77 31.81
CA GLY A 371 10.87 -3.73 32.77
C GLY A 371 9.84 -3.50 33.88
N PRO A 372 10.26 -3.18 35.12
CA PRO A 372 9.37 -3.09 36.30
C PRO A 372 8.37 -1.93 36.22
N ASN A 373 8.67 -0.94 35.38
CA ASN A 373 7.87 0.23 35.08
C ASN A 373 6.70 -0.05 34.13
N PHE A 374 6.62 -1.25 33.52
CA PHE A 374 5.53 -1.61 32.62
C PHE A 374 4.50 -2.54 33.27
N LYS A 375 3.25 -2.37 32.84
CA LYS A 375 2.11 -3.24 33.09
C LYS A 375 1.60 -3.73 31.74
N LYS A 376 1.67 -5.04 31.49
CA LYS A 376 1.29 -5.67 30.22
C LYS A 376 -0.18 -6.08 30.27
N VAL A 377 -0.97 -5.55 29.35
CA VAL A 377 -2.42 -5.73 29.31
C VAL A 377 -2.82 -6.33 27.96
N ALA A 378 -3.49 -7.48 27.95
CA ALA A 378 -4.15 -7.97 26.74
C ALA A 378 -5.60 -7.46 26.73
N VAL A 379 -6.07 -6.96 25.58
CA VAL A 379 -7.47 -6.56 25.40
C VAL A 379 -8.07 -7.38 24.28
N VAL A 380 -8.98 -8.28 24.62
CA VAL A 380 -9.67 -9.16 23.69
C VAL A 380 -10.92 -8.48 23.15
N VAL A 381 -10.96 -8.30 21.83
CA VAL A 381 -12.04 -7.67 21.07
C VAL A 381 -12.52 -8.66 20.00
N MET A 382 -13.34 -9.63 20.42
CA MET A 382 -13.84 -10.72 19.58
C MET A 382 -15.31 -11.00 19.83
N GLY A 383 -16.04 -11.33 18.76
CA GLY A 383 -17.49 -11.54 18.79
C GLY A 383 -18.26 -10.22 18.77
N GLU A 384 -19.54 -10.26 19.12
CA GLU A 384 -20.43 -9.09 19.01
C GLU A 384 -19.92 -7.90 19.86
N PRO A 385 -19.62 -6.73 19.23
CA PRO A 385 -19.17 -5.54 19.94
C PRO A 385 -20.24 -4.88 20.81
N LYS A 386 -19.81 -3.95 21.67
CA LYS A 386 -20.74 -3.06 22.40
C LYS A 386 -21.44 -2.09 21.44
N GLU A 387 -22.63 -1.64 21.81
CA GLU A 387 -23.43 -0.67 21.05
C GLU A 387 -22.66 0.60 20.66
N GLU A 388 -21.83 1.14 21.58
CA GLU A 388 -21.00 2.32 21.28
C GLU A 388 -20.09 2.10 20.06
N PHE A 389 -19.51 0.90 19.95
CA PHE A 389 -18.67 0.55 18.81
C PHE A 389 -19.50 0.41 17.53
N LYS A 390 -20.64 -0.28 17.60
CA LYS A 390 -21.54 -0.47 16.44
C LYS A 390 -22.00 0.87 15.88
N SER A 391 -22.44 1.80 16.73
CA SER A 391 -22.87 3.13 16.28
C SER A 391 -21.74 3.93 15.63
N LYS A 392 -20.51 3.87 16.18
CA LYS A 392 -19.35 4.50 15.55
C LYS A 392 -18.99 3.85 14.21
N ALA A 393 -19.04 2.52 14.12
CA ALA A 393 -18.77 1.79 12.89
C ALA A 393 -19.79 2.18 11.79
N GLN A 394 -21.07 2.25 12.13
CA GLN A 394 -22.14 2.71 11.24
C GLN A 394 -21.95 4.18 10.82
N ALA A 395 -21.61 5.08 11.76
CA ALA A 395 -21.35 6.48 11.45
C ALA A 395 -20.16 6.64 10.48
N ARG A 396 -19.07 5.90 10.70
CA ARG A 396 -17.91 5.88 9.79
C ARG A 396 -18.25 5.28 8.43
N LEU A 397 -19.10 4.25 8.37
CA LEU A 397 -19.56 3.65 7.11
C LEU A 397 -20.41 4.65 6.30
N LEU A 398 -21.33 5.34 6.98
CA LEU A 398 -22.15 6.38 6.38
C LEU A 398 -21.29 7.53 5.85
N GLN A 399 -20.30 7.99 6.65
CA GLN A 399 -19.37 9.02 6.23
C GLN A 399 -18.54 8.59 5.02
N ALA A 400 -17.99 7.37 5.01
CA ALA A 400 -17.22 6.87 3.87
C ALA A 400 -18.06 6.77 2.59
N LYS A 401 -19.35 6.41 2.71
CA LYS A 401 -20.30 6.43 1.60
C LYS A 401 -20.56 7.85 1.10
N GLN A 402 -20.76 8.79 2.02
CA GLN A 402 -20.96 10.20 1.69
C GLN A 402 -19.73 10.77 0.99
N ASP A 403 -18.52 10.54 1.53
CA ASP A 403 -17.27 11.01 0.92
C ASP A 403 -17.08 10.43 -0.49
N LYS A 404 -17.47 9.17 -0.71
CA LYS A 404 -17.42 8.56 -2.04
C LYS A 404 -18.40 9.23 -3.00
N SER A 405 -19.64 9.44 -2.57
CA SER A 405 -20.67 10.18 -3.34
C SER A 405 -20.20 11.60 -3.68
N ASP A 406 -19.69 12.33 -2.68
CA ASP A 406 -19.18 13.69 -2.80
C ASP A 406 -17.99 13.75 -3.78
N ASN A 407 -17.07 12.80 -3.71
CA ASN A 407 -15.91 12.74 -4.59
C ASN A 407 -16.32 12.41 -6.03
N GLU A 408 -17.24 11.47 -6.24
CA GLU A 408 -17.77 11.16 -7.57
C GLU A 408 -18.52 12.36 -8.17
N TRP A 409 -19.31 13.06 -7.36
CA TRP A 409 -19.98 14.30 -7.76
C TRP A 409 -18.97 15.40 -8.12
N LYS A 410 -17.95 15.64 -7.27
CA LYS A 410 -16.87 16.61 -7.53
C LYS A 410 -16.10 16.28 -8.81
N LEU A 411 -15.79 15.01 -9.04
CA LEU A 411 -15.08 14.57 -10.25
C LEU A 411 -15.94 14.79 -11.51
N LYS A 412 -17.23 14.46 -11.47
CA LYS A 412 -18.16 14.70 -12.58
C LYS A 412 -18.33 16.20 -12.85
N LYS A 413 -18.47 17.01 -11.81
CA LYS A 413 -18.58 18.48 -11.93
C LYS A 413 -17.30 19.08 -12.52
N ALA A 414 -16.13 18.66 -12.03
CA ALA A 414 -14.84 19.09 -12.54
C ALA A 414 -14.58 18.63 -13.99
N GLU A 415 -14.97 17.40 -14.35
CA GLU A 415 -14.85 16.89 -15.72
C GLU A 415 -15.75 17.67 -16.68
N LYS A 416 -17.01 17.94 -16.29
CA LYS A 416 -17.95 18.73 -17.09
C LYS A 416 -17.47 20.17 -17.25
N LEU A 417 -16.94 20.79 -16.20
CA LEU A 417 -16.31 22.11 -16.28
C LEU A 417 -15.09 22.11 -17.22
N ARG A 418 -14.22 21.10 -17.13
CA ARG A 418 -13.05 20.97 -18.02
C ARG A 418 -13.47 20.76 -19.48
N MET A 419 -14.54 20.00 -19.73
CA MET A 419 -15.09 19.82 -21.07
C MET A 419 -15.67 21.14 -21.62
N LYS A 420 -16.41 21.91 -20.81
CA LYS A 420 -16.90 23.25 -21.17
C LYS A 420 -15.73 24.19 -21.50
N GLU A 421 -14.67 24.22 -20.68
CA GLU A 421 -13.48 25.06 -20.92
C GLU A 421 -12.71 24.65 -22.19
N MET A 422 -12.54 23.35 -22.44
CA MET A 422 -11.91 22.87 -23.67
C MET A 422 -12.74 23.19 -24.91
N ALA A 423 -14.07 23.07 -24.84
CA ALA A 423 -14.97 23.44 -25.93
C ALA A 423 -14.89 24.94 -26.23
N LYS A 424 -14.90 25.80 -25.20
CA LYS A 424 -14.71 27.26 -25.34
C LYS A 424 -13.37 27.58 -26.00
N ARG A 425 -12.27 26.98 -25.53
CA ARG A 425 -10.93 27.16 -26.11
C ARG A 425 -10.84 26.68 -27.57
N GLN A 426 -11.57 25.63 -27.95
CA GLN A 426 -11.66 25.18 -29.34
C GLN A 426 -12.45 26.15 -30.22
N LYS A 427 -13.59 26.67 -29.72
CA LYS A 427 -14.39 27.72 -30.40
C LYS A 427 -13.53 28.97 -30.63
N ASP A 428 -12.83 29.47 -29.61
CA ASP A 428 -11.95 30.65 -29.70
C ASP A 428 -10.80 30.46 -30.73
N LEU A 429 -10.18 29.26 -30.75
CA LEU A 429 -9.12 28.95 -31.70
C LEU A 429 -9.63 28.84 -33.14
N ALA A 430 -10.83 28.32 -33.34
CA ALA A 430 -11.47 28.25 -34.65
C ALA A 430 -11.81 29.65 -35.19
N GLU A 431 -12.32 30.54 -34.34
CA GLU A 431 -12.60 31.93 -34.71
C GLU A 431 -11.31 32.70 -35.06
N LEU A 432 -10.23 32.50 -34.28
CA LEU A 432 -8.93 33.10 -34.58
C LEU A 432 -8.36 32.61 -35.92
N ARG A 433 -8.50 31.31 -36.23
CA ARG A 433 -8.10 30.75 -37.53
C ARG A 433 -8.89 31.38 -38.68
N LYS A 434 -10.22 31.49 -38.55
CA LYS A 434 -11.08 32.12 -39.56
C LYS A 434 -10.68 33.58 -39.80
N LYS A 435 -10.46 34.36 -38.73
CA LYS A 435 -9.96 35.75 -38.84
C LYS A 435 -8.59 35.82 -39.54
N SER A 436 -7.68 34.89 -39.24
CA SER A 436 -6.36 34.85 -39.88
C SER A 436 -6.41 34.48 -41.37
N GLU A 437 -7.32 33.59 -41.77
CA GLU A 437 -7.53 33.22 -43.17
C GLU A 437 -8.17 34.37 -43.95
N GLU A 438 -9.16 35.06 -43.37
CA GLU A 438 -9.77 36.26 -43.97
C GLU A 438 -8.73 37.37 -44.18
N GLN A 439 -7.84 37.61 -43.20
CA GLN A 439 -6.73 38.56 -43.36
C GLN A 439 -5.76 38.13 -44.46
N ARG A 440 -5.43 36.85 -44.56
CA ARG A 440 -4.55 36.32 -45.60
C ARG A 440 -5.17 36.44 -46.99
N LEU A 441 -6.47 36.17 -47.13
CA LEU A 441 -7.23 36.37 -48.37
C LEU A 441 -7.25 37.84 -48.80
N LYS A 442 -7.47 38.77 -47.85
CA LYS A 442 -7.35 40.22 -48.12
C LYS A 442 -5.95 40.61 -48.59
N MET A 443 -4.89 40.13 -47.93
CA MET A 443 -3.52 40.39 -48.37
C MET A 443 -3.22 39.82 -49.76
N ILE A 444 -3.76 38.65 -50.11
CA ILE A 444 -3.62 38.06 -51.45
C ILE A 444 -4.37 38.89 -52.49
N ALA A 445 -5.59 39.35 -52.19
CA ALA A 445 -6.36 40.22 -53.08
C ALA A 445 -5.66 41.57 -53.30
N ASP A 446 -5.15 42.20 -52.25
CA ASP A 446 -4.38 43.44 -52.33
C ASP A 446 -3.08 43.26 -53.12
N ALA A 447 -2.39 42.12 -52.96
CA ALA A 447 -1.18 41.79 -53.73
C ALA A 447 -1.49 41.56 -55.22
N LYS A 448 -2.60 40.88 -55.54
CA LYS A 448 -3.04 40.72 -56.93
C LYS A 448 -3.39 42.05 -57.57
N LYS A 449 -4.14 42.92 -56.87
CA LYS A 449 -4.46 44.27 -57.35
C LYS A 449 -3.19 45.09 -57.59
N LYS A 450 -2.21 45.03 -56.68
CA LYS A 450 -0.90 45.67 -56.89
C LYS A 450 -0.13 45.10 -58.08
N MET A 451 -0.14 43.78 -58.27
CA MET A 451 0.51 43.15 -59.43
C MET A 451 -0.19 43.51 -60.75
N GLU A 452 -1.52 43.64 -60.76
CA GLU A 452 -2.29 44.11 -61.91
C GLU A 452 -2.02 45.59 -62.20
N ASP A 453 -1.97 46.45 -61.18
CA ASP A 453 -1.58 47.86 -61.31
C ASP A 453 -0.13 48.02 -61.82
N GLU A 454 0.78 47.16 -61.35
CA GLU A 454 2.19 47.16 -61.76
C GLU A 454 2.37 46.56 -63.17
N ALA A 455 1.57 45.56 -63.55
CA ALA A 455 1.50 45.03 -64.91
C ALA A 455 0.87 46.03 -65.88
N ALA A 456 -0.13 46.81 -65.46
CA ALA A 456 -0.70 47.91 -66.23
C ALA A 456 0.33 49.05 -66.43
N LYS A 457 1.13 49.37 -65.40
CA LYS A 457 2.27 50.29 -65.52
C LYS A 457 3.36 49.76 -66.45
N LYS A 458 3.72 48.47 -66.34
CA LYS A 458 4.71 47.85 -67.23
C LYS A 458 4.23 47.75 -68.67
N LYS A 459 2.95 47.47 -68.92
CA LYS A 459 2.37 47.56 -70.28
C LYS A 459 2.34 48.99 -70.82
N ALA A 460 2.19 50.00 -69.96
CA ALA A 460 2.32 51.41 -70.34
C ALA A 460 3.78 51.87 -70.55
N GLU A 461 4.76 51.18 -69.96
CA GLU A 461 6.20 51.40 -70.17
C GLU A 461 6.77 50.61 -71.36
N GLU A 462 6.33 49.36 -71.59
CA GLU A 462 6.73 48.53 -72.74
C GLU A 462 6.10 49.02 -74.06
N THR A 463 5.00 49.77 -74.02
CA THR A 463 4.51 50.50 -75.20
C THR A 463 5.27 51.80 -75.49
N LYS A 464 6.22 52.20 -74.62
CA LYS A 464 7.06 53.42 -74.79
C LYS A 464 8.53 53.15 -75.09
N ALA A 465 8.99 51.90 -75.10
CA ALA A 465 10.37 51.53 -75.43
C ALA A 465 10.41 50.53 -76.61
N ALA A 466 10.67 51.07 -77.80
CA ALA A 466 10.84 50.41 -79.11
C ALA A 466 9.54 49.94 -79.80
N GLY A 467 8.88 50.71 -80.68
CA GLY A 467 9.23 51.95 -81.36
C GLY A 467 9.46 51.71 -82.86
N GLY A 468 8.57 52.22 -83.72
CA GLY A 468 8.77 52.29 -85.18
C GLY A 468 8.39 51.04 -85.98
N ASP A 469 7.26 51.19 -86.68
CA ASP A 469 6.94 50.77 -88.05
C ASP A 469 6.25 49.44 -88.42
N GLU A 470 5.14 49.66 -89.14
CA GLU A 470 4.40 48.90 -90.15
C GLU A 470 3.60 47.60 -89.87
N LYS A 471 2.27 47.82 -89.74
CA LYS A 471 1.17 47.48 -90.69
C LYS A 471 0.30 46.22 -90.51
N LYS A 472 -1.00 46.56 -90.49
CA LYS A 472 -2.25 45.88 -90.92
C LYS A 472 -2.87 44.85 -89.97
N GLU A 473 -3.94 45.20 -89.23
CA GLU A 473 -5.32 45.55 -89.62
C GLU A 473 -6.18 44.36 -90.06
N GLY A 474 -7.24 44.12 -89.29
CA GLY A 474 -8.36 43.23 -89.58
C GLY A 474 -9.12 42.83 -88.31
N GLU A 475 -10.28 43.47 -88.10
CA GLU A 475 -11.42 43.23 -87.18
C GLU A 475 -11.65 41.75 -86.76
N GLU A 476 -12.26 41.41 -85.62
CA GLU A 476 -13.61 41.82 -85.21
C GLU A 476 -13.90 41.59 -83.71
N ASP A 477 -14.70 42.49 -83.17
CA ASP A 477 -15.31 42.55 -81.84
C ASP A 477 -16.20 41.34 -81.49
N THR A 478 -16.32 41.02 -80.19
CA THR A 478 -17.64 41.07 -79.56
C THR A 478 -17.57 41.33 -78.05
N LYS A 479 -18.10 42.50 -77.71
CA LYS A 479 -18.44 43.04 -76.40
C LYS A 479 -19.66 42.29 -75.82
N MET A 480 -19.64 41.92 -74.54
CA MET A 480 -20.85 41.84 -73.73
C MET A 480 -20.58 42.44 -72.35
N GLU A 481 -21.44 43.40 -71.99
CA GLU A 481 -21.61 44.02 -70.68
C GLU A 481 -22.07 42.99 -69.62
N VAL A 482 -21.92 43.33 -68.33
CA VAL A 482 -23.03 43.45 -67.34
C VAL A 482 -22.47 43.83 -65.95
N GLU A 483 -22.93 44.99 -65.49
CA GLU A 483 -23.31 45.54 -64.17
C GLU A 483 -22.97 44.91 -62.77
N PRO A 484 -23.06 45.74 -61.69
CA PRO A 484 -22.45 45.52 -60.38
C PRO A 484 -23.40 44.99 -59.29
N LYS A 485 -22.87 44.26 -58.29
CA LYS A 485 -23.52 43.97 -57.00
C LYS A 485 -22.47 43.83 -55.90
N GLU A 486 -22.29 44.84 -55.04
CA GLU A 486 -21.37 44.74 -53.89
C GLU A 486 -21.88 45.34 -52.56
N GLU A 487 -23.07 45.95 -52.51
CA GLU A 487 -23.57 46.59 -51.26
C GLU A 487 -24.50 45.72 -50.39
N GLU A 488 -25.00 44.58 -50.88
CA GLU A 488 -25.96 43.73 -50.16
C GLU A 488 -25.30 42.79 -49.11
N LYS A 489 -23.97 42.79 -48.97
CA LYS A 489 -23.22 41.76 -48.24
C LYS A 489 -22.67 42.18 -46.87
N VAL A 490 -22.95 43.42 -46.44
CA VAL A 490 -22.40 44.01 -45.22
C VAL A 490 -23.44 44.04 -44.09
N GLU A 491 -24.71 44.31 -44.37
CA GLU A 491 -25.77 44.29 -43.34
C GLU A 491 -26.12 42.86 -42.88
N GLU A 492 -26.17 41.88 -43.78
CA GLU A 492 -26.42 40.46 -43.47
C GLU A 492 -25.31 39.82 -42.60
N LYS A 493 -24.17 40.51 -42.40
CA LYS A 493 -23.05 40.03 -41.58
C LYS A 493 -23.02 40.59 -40.15
N GLU A 494 -23.71 41.69 -39.87
CA GLU A 494 -23.81 42.21 -38.50
C GLU A 494 -24.93 41.51 -37.72
N GLU A 495 -26.06 41.17 -38.36
CA GLU A 495 -27.15 40.41 -37.73
C GLU A 495 -26.71 39.00 -37.29
N VAL A 496 -25.97 38.28 -38.14
CA VAL A 496 -25.45 36.94 -37.80
C VAL A 496 -24.43 36.97 -36.65
N LYS A 497 -23.81 38.14 -36.38
CA LYS A 497 -22.82 38.28 -35.31
C LYS A 497 -23.46 38.64 -33.96
N GLU A 498 -24.63 39.27 -33.95
CA GLU A 498 -25.43 39.45 -32.74
C GLU A 498 -26.23 38.18 -32.39
N GLU A 499 -26.82 37.48 -33.36
CA GLU A 499 -27.52 36.21 -33.13
C GLU A 499 -26.60 35.13 -32.54
N VAL A 500 -25.38 34.99 -33.07
CA VAL A 500 -24.38 34.05 -32.52
C VAL A 500 -23.92 34.45 -31.11
N LYS A 501 -24.02 35.74 -30.74
CA LYS A 501 -23.60 36.23 -29.43
C LYS A 501 -24.70 36.07 -28.37
N GLU A 502 -25.97 36.11 -28.78
CA GLU A 502 -27.12 35.75 -27.93
C GLU A 502 -27.23 34.22 -27.76
N GLU A 503 -27.08 33.42 -28.81
CA GLU A 503 -27.05 31.93 -28.70
C GLU A 503 -25.90 31.44 -27.80
N VAL A 504 -24.73 32.10 -27.84
CA VAL A 504 -23.59 31.77 -26.96
C VAL A 504 -23.85 32.15 -25.49
N LYS A 505 -24.70 33.14 -25.24
CA LYS A 505 -25.09 33.54 -23.88
C LYS A 505 -26.12 32.58 -23.31
N GLU A 506 -27.02 32.04 -24.14
CA GLU A 506 -27.98 31.01 -23.74
C GLU A 506 -27.33 29.64 -23.51
N GLU A 507 -26.29 29.25 -24.26
CA GLU A 507 -25.52 28.01 -23.97
C GLU A 507 -24.64 28.11 -22.70
N GLU A 508 -24.23 29.31 -22.27
CA GLU A 508 -23.42 29.49 -21.06
C GLU A 508 -24.22 29.32 -19.75
N GLU A 509 -25.55 29.44 -19.79
CA GLU A 509 -26.46 29.26 -18.63
C GLU A 509 -27.20 27.90 -18.59
N GLU A 510 -26.80 26.90 -19.38
CA GLU A 510 -27.31 25.53 -19.17
C GLU A 510 -26.81 24.96 -17.83
N ASP A 511 -27.75 24.90 -16.88
CA ASP A 511 -27.69 24.17 -15.61
C ASP A 511 -26.95 22.84 -15.81
N ASP A 512 -25.93 22.61 -14.98
CA ASP A 512 -25.11 21.42 -15.12
C ASP A 512 -25.87 20.12 -14.79
N GLY A 513 -27.13 20.23 -14.33
CA GLY A 513 -28.02 19.11 -14.04
C GLY A 513 -27.49 18.21 -12.92
N LEU A 514 -26.46 18.67 -12.19
CA LEU A 514 -25.83 17.98 -11.06
C LEU A 514 -26.21 18.65 -9.73
N GLY A 515 -26.90 19.79 -9.76
CA GLY A 515 -27.30 20.56 -8.59
C GLY A 515 -26.14 21.24 -7.87
N ASP A 516 -26.45 22.01 -6.84
CA ASP A 516 -25.45 22.74 -6.05
C ASP A 516 -24.83 21.90 -4.92
N GLU A 517 -25.53 20.86 -4.45
CA GLU A 517 -25.12 20.02 -3.33
C GLU A 517 -24.92 18.55 -3.76
N PRO A 518 -23.95 17.83 -3.17
CA PRO A 518 -23.75 16.43 -3.47
C PRO A 518 -24.90 15.55 -2.95
N PRO A 519 -25.14 14.38 -3.57
CA PRO A 519 -26.24 13.49 -3.15
C PRO A 519 -26.01 12.97 -1.73
N LYS A 520 -26.99 13.15 -0.85
CA LYS A 520 -26.97 12.60 0.51
C LYS A 520 -27.25 11.10 0.49
N VAL A 521 -26.36 10.31 1.09
CA VAL A 521 -26.47 8.85 1.13
C VAL A 521 -27.03 8.40 2.49
N GLU A 522 -27.77 7.29 2.50
CA GLU A 522 -28.23 6.61 3.72
C GLU A 522 -27.69 5.17 3.77
N LEU A 523 -27.66 4.60 4.98
CA LEU A 523 -27.33 3.17 5.15
C LEU A 523 -28.54 2.30 4.83
N THR A 524 -28.31 1.19 4.12
CA THR A 524 -29.33 0.16 3.92
C THR A 524 -29.57 -0.63 5.22
N ASP A 525 -30.69 -1.35 5.31
CA ASP A 525 -30.98 -2.15 6.51
C ASP A 525 -29.98 -3.31 6.70
N GLU A 526 -29.47 -3.87 5.60
CA GLU A 526 -28.37 -4.84 5.62
C GLU A 526 -27.10 -4.23 6.24
N GLU A 527 -26.74 -3.00 5.86
CA GLU A 527 -25.55 -2.32 6.40
C GLU A 527 -25.70 -1.91 7.85
N LYS A 528 -26.92 -1.59 8.29
CA LYS A 528 -27.21 -1.33 9.72
C LYS A 528 -27.07 -2.61 10.56
N SER A 529 -27.28 -3.78 9.95
CA SER A 529 -27.13 -5.08 10.65
C SER A 529 -25.67 -5.51 10.85
N LEU A 530 -24.73 -4.90 10.11
CA LEU A 530 -23.31 -5.21 10.23
C LEU A 530 -22.72 -4.69 11.55
N TYR A 531 -21.94 -5.53 12.23
CA TYR A 531 -21.19 -5.13 13.42
C TYR A 531 -19.92 -4.34 13.07
N TYR A 532 -19.36 -4.61 11.88
CA TYR A 532 -18.08 -4.08 11.42
C TYR A 532 -18.25 -3.43 10.06
N ARG A 533 -17.35 -2.49 9.75
CA ARG A 533 -17.32 -1.91 8.41
C ARG A 533 -16.90 -2.99 7.40
N PRO A 534 -17.56 -3.07 6.23
CA PRO A 534 -17.08 -3.91 5.14
C PRO A 534 -15.64 -3.59 4.81
N LYS A 535 -14.88 -4.62 4.44
CA LYS A 535 -13.50 -4.49 3.96
C LYS A 535 -13.42 -3.55 2.76
N VAL A 536 -12.68 -2.45 2.90
CA VAL A 536 -12.41 -1.49 1.82
C VAL A 536 -10.94 -1.59 1.42
N GLY A 537 -10.67 -2.01 0.18
CA GLY A 537 -9.30 -2.12 -0.33
C GLY A 537 -8.56 -3.34 0.22
N CYS A 538 -7.40 -3.13 0.85
CA CYS A 538 -6.61 -4.22 1.44
C CYS A 538 -7.19 -4.67 2.79
N GLY A 539 -7.14 -5.97 3.05
CA GLY A 539 -7.55 -6.53 4.34
C GLY A 539 -6.50 -6.35 5.41
N ASP A 540 -6.87 -6.72 6.63
CA ASP A 540 -5.97 -6.74 7.77
C ASP A 540 -4.84 -7.75 7.57
N LEU A 541 -5.12 -8.91 6.96
CA LEU A 541 -4.11 -9.89 6.58
C LEU A 541 -4.23 -10.26 5.10
N VAL A 542 -3.08 -10.51 4.46
CA VAL A 542 -3.03 -11.06 3.11
C VAL A 542 -3.48 -12.53 3.16
N PRO A 543 -4.27 -13.03 2.18
CA PRO A 543 -4.80 -14.40 2.21
C PRO A 543 -3.77 -15.50 2.45
N ALA A 544 -2.56 -15.37 1.87
CA ALA A 544 -1.46 -16.31 2.09
C ALA A 544 -0.96 -16.34 3.55
N VAL A 545 -0.91 -15.17 4.20
CA VAL A 545 -0.54 -15.06 5.62
C VAL A 545 -1.66 -15.64 6.49
N LEU A 546 -2.91 -15.28 6.21
CA LEU A 546 -4.05 -15.82 6.93
C LEU A 546 -4.08 -17.35 6.85
N GLY A 547 -4.03 -17.92 5.64
CA GLY A 547 -4.05 -19.37 5.41
C GLY A 547 -2.91 -20.12 6.10
N LYS A 548 -1.76 -19.48 6.30
CA LYS A 548 -0.61 -20.07 6.98
C LYS A 548 -0.73 -20.07 8.51
N PHE A 549 -1.29 -19.02 9.11
CA PHE A 549 -1.20 -18.81 10.56
C PHE A 549 -2.52 -18.99 11.31
N PHE A 550 -3.66 -19.01 10.63
CA PHE A 550 -4.96 -19.01 11.31
C PHE A 550 -5.17 -20.20 12.26
N ALA A 551 -4.58 -21.35 11.97
CA ALA A 551 -4.65 -22.55 12.82
C ALA A 551 -3.93 -22.35 14.18
N ASN A 552 -3.03 -21.38 14.27
CA ASN A 552 -2.28 -21.03 15.48
C ASN A 552 -2.92 -19.86 16.24
N PHE A 553 -4.05 -19.32 15.76
CA PHE A 553 -4.72 -18.22 16.43
C PHE A 553 -5.28 -18.69 17.78
N SER A 554 -5.01 -17.89 18.81
CA SER A 554 -5.33 -18.20 20.20
C SER A 554 -5.70 -16.94 20.98
N ILE A 555 -6.47 -17.12 22.04
CA ILE A 555 -6.76 -16.08 23.02
C ILE A 555 -5.66 -16.05 24.09
N PRO A 556 -5.23 -14.86 24.54
CA PRO A 556 -4.20 -14.72 25.56
C PRO A 556 -4.61 -15.37 26.89
N GLU A 557 -3.66 -16.06 27.50
CA GLU A 557 -3.79 -16.70 28.81
C GLU A 557 -2.89 -16.04 29.86
N LYS A 558 -3.22 -16.19 31.15
CA LYS A 558 -2.52 -15.48 32.23
C LYS A 558 -1.08 -15.98 32.42
N ASP A 559 -0.86 -17.27 32.17
CA ASP A 559 0.44 -17.94 32.24
C ASP A 559 1.43 -17.48 31.16
N GLU A 560 0.97 -16.81 30.11
CA GLU A 560 1.84 -16.15 29.12
C GLU A 560 2.66 -14.99 29.71
N GLY A 561 2.25 -14.43 30.86
CA GLY A 561 2.97 -13.35 31.56
C GLY A 561 2.35 -11.96 31.41
N PHE A 562 1.04 -11.89 31.15
CA PHE A 562 0.23 -10.67 31.24
C PHE A 562 -0.09 -10.30 32.68
N ASP A 563 -0.06 -9.02 33.00
CA ASP A 563 -0.50 -8.49 34.30
C ASP A 563 -2.04 -8.39 34.36
N GLU A 564 -2.70 -8.16 33.22
CA GLU A 564 -4.15 -8.03 33.12
C GLU A 564 -4.69 -8.54 31.78
N LEU A 565 -5.82 -9.26 31.82
CA LEU A 565 -6.58 -9.66 30.64
C LEU A 565 -7.95 -8.99 30.68
N LYS A 566 -8.26 -8.16 29.68
CA LYS A 566 -9.54 -7.47 29.52
C LYS A 566 -10.30 -8.08 28.37
N PHE A 567 -11.56 -8.47 28.62
CA PHE A 567 -12.47 -8.98 27.60
C PHE A 567 -13.52 -7.91 27.33
N GLU A 568 -13.33 -7.13 26.26
CA GLU A 568 -14.05 -5.87 26.08
C GLU A 568 -15.41 -6.03 25.41
N TRP A 569 -15.51 -6.89 24.39
CA TRP A 569 -16.75 -7.09 23.63
C TRP A 569 -17.63 -8.18 24.23
N GLN A 570 -17.07 -9.36 24.44
CA GLN A 570 -17.77 -10.52 24.99
C GLN A 570 -16.98 -11.10 26.17
N PRO A 571 -17.63 -11.82 27.11
CA PRO A 571 -16.94 -12.56 28.16
C PRO A 571 -15.98 -13.60 27.61
N ALA A 572 -14.97 -13.98 28.42
CA ALA A 572 -13.90 -14.89 28.03
C ALA A 572 -14.36 -16.19 27.38
N ALA A 573 -15.41 -16.84 27.92
CA ALA A 573 -15.94 -18.08 27.38
C ALA A 573 -16.48 -17.90 25.95
N LYS A 574 -17.27 -16.84 25.72
CA LYS A 574 -17.85 -16.54 24.41
C LYS A 574 -16.80 -16.13 23.38
N SER A 575 -15.79 -15.37 23.77
CA SER A 575 -14.69 -15.03 22.87
C SER A 575 -13.88 -16.28 22.47
N LYS A 576 -13.62 -17.19 23.42
CA LYS A 576 -12.93 -18.47 23.14
C LYS A 576 -13.73 -19.35 22.19
N GLU A 577 -15.04 -19.46 22.42
CA GLU A 577 -15.95 -20.19 21.55
C GLU A 577 -16.00 -19.57 20.14
N TYR A 578 -16.12 -18.24 20.03
CA TYR A 578 -16.14 -17.52 18.77
C TYR A 578 -14.90 -17.81 17.92
N LEU A 579 -13.70 -17.66 18.50
CA LEU A 579 -12.44 -17.96 17.81
C LEU A 579 -12.36 -19.44 17.41
N ARG A 580 -12.76 -20.35 18.30
CA ARG A 580 -12.72 -21.79 18.01
C ARG A 580 -13.62 -22.16 16.84
N THR A 581 -14.86 -21.67 16.82
CA THR A 581 -15.81 -21.89 15.73
C THR A 581 -15.25 -21.37 14.41
N TRP A 582 -14.76 -20.12 14.41
CA TRP A 582 -14.15 -19.52 13.23
C TRP A 582 -12.93 -20.31 12.72
N VAL A 583 -12.05 -20.78 13.61
CA VAL A 583 -10.89 -21.61 13.23
C VAL A 583 -11.36 -22.93 12.60
N LEU A 584 -12.35 -23.60 13.19
CA LEU A 584 -12.88 -24.86 12.66
C LEU A 584 -13.53 -24.69 11.28
N GLU A 585 -14.36 -23.66 11.10
CA GLU A 585 -14.97 -23.32 9.81
C GLU A 585 -13.91 -22.97 8.75
N THR A 586 -12.87 -22.24 9.16
CA THR A 586 -11.74 -21.91 8.28
C THR A 586 -10.91 -23.16 7.96
N LYS A 587 -10.70 -24.09 8.91
CA LYS A 587 -10.03 -25.38 8.66
C LYS A 587 -10.79 -26.22 7.63
N GLN A 588 -12.13 -26.23 7.68
CA GLN A 588 -12.97 -26.96 6.74
C GLN A 588 -12.92 -26.37 5.31
N SER A 589 -12.87 -25.04 5.20
CA SER A 589 -12.87 -24.35 3.91
C SER A 589 -11.47 -24.21 3.26
N THR A 590 -10.39 -24.37 4.02
CA THR A 590 -9.01 -24.16 3.53
C THR A 590 -8.18 -25.44 3.34
N ARG A 591 -7.33 -25.42 2.31
CA ARG A 591 -6.38 -26.50 1.99
C ARG A 591 -5.05 -26.31 2.74
N ILE A 592 -4.36 -27.41 3.02
CA ILE A 592 -2.99 -27.39 3.54
C ILE A 592 -2.02 -27.48 2.35
N GLU A 593 -1.53 -26.32 1.91
CA GLU A 593 -0.68 -26.21 0.71
C GLU A 593 0.72 -26.81 0.89
N ASP A 594 1.23 -26.87 2.12
CA ASP A 594 2.60 -27.34 2.39
C ASP A 594 2.70 -28.82 2.83
N LEU A 595 1.57 -29.49 3.09
CA LEU A 595 1.49 -30.92 3.47
C LEU A 595 2.30 -31.83 2.53
N GLN A 596 3.19 -32.67 3.05
CA GLN A 596 3.94 -33.64 2.24
C GLN A 596 3.56 -35.07 2.63
N PRO A 597 3.43 -35.99 1.65
CA PRO A 597 3.19 -37.39 1.96
C PRO A 597 4.35 -37.97 2.76
N SER A 598 4.05 -38.55 3.93
CA SER A 598 5.08 -39.11 4.80
C SER A 598 5.73 -40.37 4.22
N LYS A 599 6.81 -40.81 4.87
CA LYS A 599 7.44 -42.10 4.59
C LYS A 599 6.44 -43.27 4.75
N TYR A 600 5.53 -43.19 5.71
CA TYR A 600 4.48 -44.20 5.91
C TYR A 600 3.63 -44.38 4.64
N PHE A 601 3.15 -43.29 4.05
CA PHE A 601 2.40 -43.33 2.80
C PHE A 601 3.22 -43.94 1.66
N GLN A 602 4.47 -43.51 1.50
CA GLN A 602 5.36 -43.98 0.43
C GLN A 602 5.62 -45.48 0.53
N ASP A 603 5.92 -45.97 1.73
CA ASP A 603 6.20 -47.40 1.98
C ASP A 603 4.95 -48.26 1.73
N LYS A 604 3.77 -47.84 2.21
CA LYS A 604 2.49 -48.55 1.98
C LYS A 604 2.08 -48.54 0.50
N LEU A 605 2.29 -47.45 -0.22
CA LEU A 605 2.00 -47.38 -1.65
C LEU A 605 2.92 -48.30 -2.46
N ALA A 606 4.22 -48.30 -2.15
CA ALA A 606 5.19 -49.15 -2.83
C ALA A 606 4.93 -50.66 -2.57
N ALA A 607 4.60 -51.02 -1.33
CA ALA A 607 4.24 -52.39 -0.97
C ALA A 607 3.01 -52.88 -1.76
N PHE A 608 1.96 -52.07 -1.84
CA PHE A 608 0.76 -52.41 -2.60
C PHE A 608 1.01 -52.51 -4.11
N GLN A 609 1.77 -51.58 -4.69
CA GLN A 609 2.12 -51.65 -6.12
C GLN A 609 2.86 -52.94 -6.47
N LYS A 610 3.78 -53.39 -5.61
CA LYS A 610 4.45 -54.68 -5.77
C LYS A 610 3.45 -55.84 -5.69
N GLN A 611 2.55 -55.82 -4.70
CA GLN A 611 1.54 -56.86 -4.51
C GLN A 611 0.58 -56.98 -5.70
N VAL A 612 0.15 -55.85 -6.27
CA VAL A 612 -0.70 -55.83 -7.47
C VAL A 612 0.01 -56.43 -8.68
N VAL A 613 1.30 -56.15 -8.87
CA VAL A 613 2.09 -56.78 -9.95
C VAL A 613 2.18 -58.29 -9.75
N ASP A 614 2.45 -58.74 -8.53
CA ASP A 614 2.50 -60.17 -8.20
C ASP A 614 1.16 -60.86 -8.45
N TRP A 615 0.03 -60.23 -8.08
CA TRP A 615 -1.30 -60.75 -8.38
C TRP A 615 -1.60 -60.80 -9.88
N GLN A 616 -1.25 -59.76 -10.64
CA GLN A 616 -1.41 -59.74 -12.10
C GLN A 616 -0.59 -60.83 -12.79
N LEU A 617 0.64 -61.09 -12.32
CA LEU A 617 1.49 -62.17 -12.81
C LEU A 617 0.87 -63.55 -12.51
N LYS A 618 0.35 -63.75 -11.30
CA LYS A 618 -0.38 -64.99 -10.92
C LYS A 618 -1.65 -65.17 -11.76
N GLN A 619 -2.43 -64.10 -11.98
CA GLN A 619 -3.61 -64.13 -12.84
C GLN A 619 -3.26 -64.54 -14.26
N LYS A 620 -2.19 -63.97 -14.82
CA LYS A 620 -1.69 -64.30 -16.15
C LYS A 620 -1.22 -65.75 -16.24
N ALA A 621 -0.50 -66.24 -15.23
CA ALA A 621 -0.04 -67.63 -15.15
C ALA A 621 -1.23 -68.61 -15.10
N PHE A 622 -2.24 -68.34 -14.27
CA PHE A 622 -3.47 -69.13 -14.20
C PHE A 622 -4.23 -69.13 -15.53
N LYS A 623 -4.39 -67.95 -16.15
CA LYS A 623 -5.02 -67.82 -17.48
C LYS A 623 -4.25 -68.56 -18.58
N ALA A 624 -2.94 -68.80 -18.43
CA ALA A 624 -2.12 -69.54 -19.38
C ALA A 624 -2.19 -71.09 -19.23
N LEU A 625 -2.81 -71.63 -18.17
CA LEU A 625 -2.96 -73.08 -17.99
C LEU A 625 -3.88 -73.70 -19.06
N PRO A 626 -3.61 -74.94 -19.55
CA PRO A 626 -4.41 -75.61 -20.58
C PRO A 626 -5.83 -75.96 -20.07
N ALA A 627 -6.83 -75.86 -20.96
CA ALA A 627 -8.25 -75.97 -20.63
C ALA A 627 -8.63 -77.26 -19.85
N LYS A 628 -8.00 -78.40 -20.15
CA LYS A 628 -8.22 -79.67 -19.40
C LYS A 628 -7.79 -79.60 -17.92
N LYS A 629 -6.70 -78.89 -17.60
CA LYS A 629 -6.28 -78.69 -16.20
C LYS A 629 -7.15 -77.67 -15.46
N LYS A 630 -7.77 -76.75 -16.20
CA LYS A 630 -8.80 -75.84 -15.65
C LYS A 630 -10.14 -76.55 -15.43
N GLU A 631 -10.43 -77.60 -16.19
CA GLU A 631 -11.62 -78.45 -16.02
C GLU A 631 -11.45 -79.50 -14.91
N GLU A 632 -10.26 -80.08 -14.75
CA GLU A 632 -9.91 -80.96 -13.60
C GLU A 632 -9.95 -80.20 -12.25
N ALA A 633 -9.65 -78.89 -12.23
CA ALA A 633 -9.86 -78.00 -11.07
C ALA A 633 -11.31 -77.51 -10.90
N LYS A 634 -12.20 -77.83 -11.84
CA LYS A 634 -13.62 -77.39 -11.83
C LYS A 634 -14.60 -78.52 -11.49
N THR A 635 -14.13 -79.74 -11.22
CA THR A 635 -15.01 -80.88 -11.01
C THR A 635 -15.66 -80.82 -9.62
N GLU A 636 -16.99 -80.87 -9.60
CA GLU A 636 -17.92 -80.85 -8.45
C GLU A 636 -18.07 -79.53 -7.66
N GLU A 637 -18.78 -78.55 -8.22
CA GLU A 637 -19.76 -77.64 -7.54
C GLU A 637 -20.02 -76.34 -8.35
N GLU A 638 -20.31 -76.41 -9.66
CA GLU A 638 -20.67 -75.20 -10.42
C GLU A 638 -22.04 -74.60 -10.00
N ASP A 639 -22.93 -75.37 -9.36
CA ASP A 639 -24.22 -74.87 -8.85
C ASP A 639 -24.17 -74.28 -7.42
N LYS A 640 -23.01 -74.30 -6.72
CA LYS A 640 -22.83 -73.62 -5.41
C LYS A 640 -21.85 -72.44 -5.43
N LYS A 641 -21.13 -72.19 -6.53
CA LYS A 641 -20.16 -71.08 -6.65
C LYS A 641 -20.78 -69.67 -6.56
N SER A 642 -22.09 -69.52 -6.74
CA SER A 642 -22.81 -68.25 -6.53
C SER A 642 -23.20 -67.98 -5.07
N ALA A 643 -23.06 -68.96 -4.16
CA ALA A 643 -23.40 -68.87 -2.74
C ALA A 643 -22.19 -68.92 -1.79
N PHE A 644 -20.96 -68.98 -2.33
CA PHE A 644 -19.72 -68.99 -1.55
C PHE A 644 -19.38 -67.60 -1.02
N ASP A 645 -19.21 -67.47 0.30
CA ASP A 645 -18.85 -66.22 0.97
C ASP A 645 -17.37 -65.83 0.71
N ILE A 646 -17.17 -64.79 -0.10
CA ILE A 646 -15.86 -64.25 -0.48
C ILE A 646 -15.03 -63.83 0.73
N PHE A 647 -15.69 -63.35 1.79
CA PHE A 647 -15.00 -62.82 2.94
C PHE A 647 -14.37 -63.91 3.80
N SER A 648 -14.86 -65.15 3.69
CA SER A 648 -14.30 -66.35 4.35
C SER A 648 -13.01 -66.89 3.74
N VAL A 649 -12.57 -66.38 2.58
CA VAL A 649 -11.32 -66.82 1.93
C VAL A 649 -10.10 -66.38 2.74
N GLU A 650 -9.27 -67.32 3.19
CA GLU A 650 -8.04 -67.03 3.94
C GLU A 650 -6.89 -66.56 3.03
N ASP A 651 -6.65 -67.22 1.89
CA ASP A 651 -5.65 -66.81 0.90
C ASP A 651 -6.29 -66.41 -0.43
N VAL A 652 -6.26 -65.12 -0.76
CA VAL A 652 -6.80 -64.60 -2.03
C VAL A 652 -6.05 -65.10 -3.27
N ASN A 653 -4.86 -65.67 -3.09
CA ASN A 653 -4.07 -66.25 -4.17
C ASN A 653 -4.47 -67.69 -4.51
N ASP A 654 -5.22 -68.38 -3.65
CA ASP A 654 -5.64 -69.77 -3.84
C ASP A 654 -6.96 -70.06 -3.13
N MET A 655 -8.07 -70.06 -3.88
CA MET A 655 -9.39 -70.41 -3.35
C MET A 655 -9.63 -71.92 -3.24
N LYS A 656 -8.87 -72.72 -4.00
CA LYS A 656 -8.83 -74.19 -4.17
C LYS A 656 -8.21 -74.50 -5.54
N ASP A 657 -7.34 -75.50 -5.62
CA ASP A 657 -6.67 -75.97 -6.85
C ASP A 657 -5.88 -74.89 -7.62
N GLY A 658 -5.38 -73.86 -6.93
CA GLY A 658 -4.55 -72.80 -7.50
C GLY A 658 -5.31 -71.72 -8.28
N GLU A 659 -6.64 -71.65 -8.14
CA GLU A 659 -7.46 -70.55 -8.70
C GLU A 659 -7.44 -69.33 -7.75
N PRO A 660 -6.82 -68.19 -8.14
CA PRO A 660 -6.85 -66.99 -7.32
C PRO A 660 -8.23 -66.31 -7.34
N LEU A 661 -8.59 -65.60 -6.27
CA LEU A 661 -9.88 -64.89 -6.15
C LEU A 661 -10.12 -63.87 -7.28
N TYR A 662 -9.03 -63.26 -7.78
CA TYR A 662 -9.03 -62.31 -8.89
C TYR A 662 -8.85 -62.97 -10.27
N ALA A 663 -9.04 -64.29 -10.40
CA ALA A 663 -8.88 -65.02 -11.68
C ALA A 663 -9.66 -64.39 -12.84
N ASN A 664 -10.84 -63.86 -12.56
CA ASN A 664 -11.75 -63.27 -13.54
C ASN A 664 -11.68 -61.74 -13.67
N PHE A 665 -10.73 -61.07 -13.00
CA PHE A 665 -10.60 -59.61 -13.10
C PHE A 665 -10.29 -59.15 -14.53
N GLY A 666 -11.07 -58.19 -15.02
CA GLY A 666 -10.77 -57.37 -16.20
C GLY A 666 -9.93 -56.13 -15.86
N PRO A 667 -9.51 -55.34 -16.86
CA PRO A 667 -8.84 -54.06 -16.65
C PRO A 667 -9.59 -53.10 -15.72
N GLU A 668 -10.91 -53.10 -15.79
CA GLU A 668 -11.81 -52.30 -14.97
C GLU A 668 -11.83 -52.73 -13.50
N ASP A 669 -11.73 -54.04 -13.23
CA ASP A 669 -11.69 -54.58 -11.86
C ASP A 669 -10.35 -54.26 -11.19
N TRP A 670 -9.25 -54.33 -11.95
CA TRP A 670 -7.93 -53.89 -11.48
C TRP A 670 -7.90 -52.38 -11.19
N ALA A 671 -8.56 -51.57 -12.02
CA ALA A 671 -8.68 -50.14 -11.78
C ALA A 671 -9.52 -49.81 -10.53
N LEU A 672 -10.61 -50.55 -10.29
CA LEU A 672 -11.40 -50.41 -9.06
C LEU A 672 -10.61 -50.84 -7.83
N LEU A 673 -9.89 -51.96 -7.87
CA LEU A 673 -8.99 -52.38 -6.79
C LEU A 673 -8.00 -51.28 -6.43
N GLN A 674 -7.39 -50.66 -7.44
CA GLN A 674 -6.44 -49.57 -7.26
C GLN A 674 -7.10 -48.37 -6.58
N ILE A 675 -8.24 -47.89 -7.08
CA ILE A 675 -8.95 -46.72 -6.51
C ILE A 675 -9.40 -46.97 -5.07
N ARG A 676 -9.90 -48.18 -4.77
CA ARG A 676 -10.27 -48.57 -3.40
C ARG A 676 -9.10 -48.41 -2.43
N TYR A 677 -7.96 -49.00 -2.77
CA TYR A 677 -6.76 -48.90 -1.94
C TYR A 677 -6.26 -47.46 -1.84
N GLU A 678 -6.19 -46.74 -2.95
CA GLU A 678 -5.67 -45.38 -2.98
C GLU A 678 -6.50 -44.40 -2.17
N LEU A 679 -7.84 -44.48 -2.21
CA LEU A 679 -8.69 -43.61 -1.40
C LEU A 679 -8.63 -43.96 0.09
N HIS A 680 -8.55 -45.25 0.45
CA HIS A 680 -8.34 -45.67 1.84
C HIS A 680 -6.98 -45.19 2.36
N LEU A 681 -5.89 -45.48 1.63
CA LEU A 681 -4.54 -45.07 2.00
C LEU A 681 -4.42 -43.54 2.07
N LEU A 682 -5.10 -42.81 1.18
CA LEU A 682 -5.12 -41.35 1.22
C LEU A 682 -5.73 -40.84 2.53
N GLN A 683 -6.88 -41.37 2.93
CA GLN A 683 -7.55 -40.96 4.17
C GLN A 683 -6.71 -41.31 5.41
N ASP A 684 -6.13 -42.50 5.44
CA ASP A 684 -5.30 -42.95 6.56
C ASP A 684 -3.97 -42.18 6.67
N ALA A 685 -3.27 -42.00 5.54
CA ALA A 685 -2.05 -41.21 5.48
C ALA A 685 -2.32 -39.73 5.77
N TYR A 686 -3.42 -39.16 5.26
CA TYR A 686 -3.78 -37.76 5.53
C TYR A 686 -3.91 -37.47 7.01
N LYS A 687 -4.63 -38.33 7.75
CA LYS A 687 -4.78 -38.21 9.21
C LYS A 687 -3.42 -38.17 9.92
N LYS A 688 -2.51 -39.07 9.53
CA LYS A 688 -1.16 -39.20 10.10
C LYS A 688 -0.24 -38.01 9.74
N ASP A 689 -0.31 -37.57 8.49
CA ASP A 689 0.57 -36.52 7.97
C ASP A 689 0.14 -35.13 8.41
N VAL A 690 -1.16 -34.89 8.54
CA VAL A 690 -1.72 -33.62 9.02
C VAL A 690 -1.51 -33.47 10.52
N ASN A 691 -1.68 -34.56 11.28
CA ASN A 691 -1.44 -34.59 12.72
C ASN A 691 -2.14 -33.45 13.50
N ASP A 692 -3.36 -33.10 13.08
CA ASP A 692 -4.22 -32.08 13.70
C ASP A 692 -5.54 -32.76 14.10
N PRO A 693 -5.91 -32.76 15.41
CA PRO A 693 -7.12 -33.42 15.89
C PRO A 693 -8.41 -32.84 15.30
N ASP A 694 -8.38 -31.61 14.78
CA ASP A 694 -9.53 -30.99 14.11
C ASP A 694 -9.56 -31.24 12.59
N ARG A 695 -8.52 -31.86 12.01
CA ARG A 695 -8.41 -32.18 10.57
C ARG A 695 -8.09 -33.65 10.35
N VAL A 696 -8.99 -34.51 10.80
CA VAL A 696 -8.86 -35.97 10.69
C VAL A 696 -9.27 -36.48 9.31
N THR A 697 -10.16 -35.77 8.63
CA THR A 697 -10.82 -36.21 7.38
C THR A 697 -10.67 -35.20 6.26
N ILE A 698 -10.71 -35.68 5.02
CA ILE A 698 -10.59 -34.82 3.83
C ILE A 698 -11.97 -34.27 3.41
N PRO A 699 -12.19 -32.94 3.35
CA PRO A 699 -13.41 -32.38 2.78
C PRO A 699 -13.55 -32.72 1.29
N GLU A 700 -14.77 -33.04 0.84
CA GLU A 700 -15.08 -33.39 -0.56
C GLU A 700 -14.49 -32.38 -1.55
N LEU A 701 -14.64 -31.08 -1.24
CA LEU A 701 -14.14 -29.96 -2.05
C LEU A 701 -12.63 -30.00 -2.32
N HIS A 702 -11.87 -30.63 -1.42
CA HIS A 702 -10.40 -30.68 -1.47
C HIS A 702 -9.86 -32.06 -1.81
N LEU A 703 -10.72 -33.05 -2.03
CA LEU A 703 -10.32 -34.43 -2.30
C LEU A 703 -9.39 -34.54 -3.52
N ALA A 704 -9.77 -33.92 -4.64
CA ALA A 704 -8.97 -33.96 -5.86
C ALA A 704 -7.57 -33.33 -5.67
N PHE A 705 -7.49 -32.27 -4.86
CA PHE A 705 -6.22 -31.62 -4.53
C PHE A 705 -5.30 -32.55 -3.75
N TYR A 706 -5.79 -33.14 -2.65
CA TYR A 706 -4.97 -34.05 -1.84
C TYR A 706 -4.63 -35.33 -2.60
N TYR A 707 -5.55 -35.89 -3.37
CA TYR A 707 -5.25 -37.05 -4.22
C TYR A 707 -4.11 -36.75 -5.20
N ASN A 708 -4.14 -35.60 -5.88
CA ASN A 708 -3.03 -35.20 -6.75
C ASN A 708 -1.73 -34.99 -5.98
N LYS A 709 -1.80 -34.39 -4.79
CA LYS A 709 -0.63 -34.13 -3.96
C LYS A 709 0.09 -35.40 -3.53
N TYR A 710 -0.67 -36.42 -3.15
CA TYR A 710 -0.19 -37.71 -2.67
C TYR A 710 0.28 -38.62 -3.81
N PHE A 711 -0.56 -38.80 -4.83
CA PHE A 711 -0.28 -39.77 -5.90
C PHE A 711 0.38 -39.19 -7.15
N LYS A 712 0.56 -37.86 -7.22
CA LYS A 712 1.08 -37.13 -8.41
C LYS A 712 0.29 -37.42 -9.70
N LYS A 713 -1.00 -37.74 -9.55
CA LYS A 713 -1.95 -38.01 -10.65
C LYS A 713 -3.34 -37.48 -10.34
N ALA A 714 -4.15 -37.22 -11.36
CA ALA A 714 -5.51 -36.73 -11.16
C ALA A 714 -6.48 -37.87 -10.79
N LEU A 715 -7.43 -37.59 -9.89
CA LEU A 715 -8.60 -38.45 -9.67
C LEU A 715 -9.56 -38.25 -10.85
N THR A 716 -9.92 -39.32 -11.55
CA THR A 716 -10.59 -39.25 -12.86
C THR A 716 -11.88 -40.08 -12.89
N PRO A 717 -13.00 -39.56 -12.33
CA PRO A 717 -14.31 -40.24 -12.36
C PRO A 717 -14.77 -40.64 -13.76
N VAL A 718 -14.38 -39.85 -14.78
CA VAL A 718 -14.70 -40.09 -16.19
C VAL A 718 -14.18 -41.44 -16.69
N MET A 719 -13.08 -41.98 -16.13
CA MET A 719 -12.59 -43.32 -16.50
C MET A 719 -13.58 -44.43 -16.16
N PHE A 720 -14.46 -44.20 -15.19
CA PHE A 720 -15.48 -45.15 -14.73
C PHE A 720 -16.89 -44.76 -15.21
N GLY A 721 -17.00 -43.76 -16.10
CA GLY A 721 -18.27 -43.30 -16.66
C GLY A 721 -19.02 -42.30 -15.78
N PHE A 722 -18.37 -41.70 -14.78
CA PHE A 722 -18.98 -40.71 -13.87
C PHE A 722 -18.49 -39.29 -14.14
N ALA A 723 -19.32 -38.30 -13.81
CA ALA A 723 -18.98 -36.89 -13.98
C ALA A 723 -18.31 -36.30 -12.73
N THR A 724 -18.60 -36.85 -11.55
CA THR A 724 -18.22 -36.24 -10.27
C THR A 724 -17.50 -37.23 -9.34
N ASN A 725 -16.69 -36.71 -8.41
CA ASN A 725 -16.01 -37.54 -7.40
C ASN A 725 -16.98 -38.27 -6.45
N PRO A 726 -18.11 -37.67 -5.99
CA PRO A 726 -19.10 -38.38 -5.18
C PRO A 726 -19.67 -39.62 -5.84
N GLU A 727 -19.97 -39.57 -7.15
CA GLU A 727 -20.46 -40.74 -7.91
C GLU A 727 -19.43 -41.87 -7.94
N LEU A 728 -18.14 -41.53 -8.11
CA LEU A 728 -17.05 -42.52 -8.05
C LEU A 728 -16.91 -43.13 -6.65
N ILE A 729 -17.06 -42.33 -5.59
CA ILE A 729 -16.99 -42.82 -4.21
C ILE A 729 -18.16 -43.75 -3.90
N GLU A 730 -19.36 -43.45 -4.38
CA GLU A 730 -20.53 -44.32 -4.22
C GLU A 730 -20.30 -45.71 -4.86
N LEU A 731 -19.53 -45.79 -5.95
CA LEU A 731 -19.13 -47.06 -6.55
C LEU A 731 -18.19 -47.89 -5.65
N VAL A 732 -17.43 -47.25 -4.76
CA VAL A 732 -16.47 -47.89 -3.84
C VAL A 732 -16.85 -47.72 -2.36
N LYS A 733 -18.15 -47.56 -2.08
CA LYS A 733 -18.68 -47.22 -0.75
C LYS A 733 -18.38 -48.23 0.36
N ASP A 734 -18.09 -49.47 0.01
CA ASP A 734 -17.65 -50.50 0.95
C ASP A 734 -16.25 -50.23 1.53
N THR A 735 -15.47 -49.34 0.90
CA THR A 735 -14.11 -48.99 1.31
C THR A 735 -14.04 -47.58 1.90
N VAL A 736 -14.64 -46.60 1.21
CA VAL A 736 -14.69 -45.19 1.64
C VAL A 736 -16.04 -44.58 1.31
N THR A 737 -16.53 -43.68 2.15
CA THR A 737 -17.81 -42.98 1.97
C THR A 737 -17.67 -41.47 2.19
N LEU A 738 -18.63 -40.71 1.69
CA LEU A 738 -18.81 -39.31 2.07
C LEU A 738 -19.89 -39.21 3.15
N SER A 739 -19.59 -38.57 4.27
CA SER A 739 -20.61 -38.22 5.27
C SER A 739 -21.58 -37.16 4.74
N SER A 740 -22.78 -37.07 5.31
CA SER A 740 -23.81 -36.14 4.83
C SER A 740 -23.52 -34.69 5.22
N GLU A 741 -23.14 -34.41 6.48
CA GLU A 741 -22.86 -33.05 6.98
C GLU A 741 -21.83 -33.08 8.13
N PRO A 742 -20.61 -32.53 7.97
CA PRO A 742 -20.02 -32.00 6.72
C PRO A 742 -19.71 -33.14 5.73
N LYS A 743 -19.61 -32.82 4.43
CA LYS A 743 -19.21 -33.79 3.39
C LYS A 743 -17.70 -34.06 3.44
N VAL A 744 -17.31 -35.08 4.20
CA VAL A 744 -15.91 -35.48 4.36
C VAL A 744 -15.71 -36.95 4.00
N LEU A 745 -14.52 -37.28 3.49
CA LEU A 745 -14.11 -38.64 3.19
C LEU A 745 -13.88 -39.42 4.50
N THR A 746 -14.54 -40.56 4.62
CA THR A 746 -14.45 -41.46 5.76
C THR A 746 -14.10 -42.86 5.26
N SER A 747 -13.21 -43.58 5.95
CA SER A 747 -12.97 -44.98 5.61
C SER A 747 -13.90 -45.88 6.40
N GLN A 748 -14.41 -46.92 5.74
CA GLN A 748 -15.25 -47.96 6.35
C GLN A 748 -14.40 -49.10 6.94
N LEU A 749 -13.08 -49.09 6.70
CA LEU A 749 -12.15 -50.11 7.16
C LEU A 749 -11.45 -49.65 8.44
N SER A 750 -10.97 -50.61 9.23
CA SER A 750 -10.12 -50.33 10.39
C SER A 750 -8.84 -49.59 9.99
N GLU A 751 -8.27 -48.81 10.93
CA GLU A 751 -7.05 -48.00 10.66
C GLU A 751 -5.81 -48.87 10.36
N ASP A 752 -5.83 -50.13 10.79
CA ASP A 752 -4.76 -51.11 10.58
C ASP A 752 -5.23 -52.24 9.66
N VAL A 753 -5.42 -51.93 8.37
CA VAL A 753 -5.56 -52.97 7.35
C VAL A 753 -4.17 -53.58 7.12
N ASP A 754 -3.93 -54.75 7.73
CA ASP A 754 -2.64 -55.45 7.69
C ASP A 754 -2.29 -55.99 6.28
N THR A 755 -3.29 -56.40 5.50
CA THR A 755 -3.11 -56.93 4.14
C THR A 755 -4.06 -56.28 3.13
N ALA A 756 -3.60 -56.10 1.89
CA ALA A 756 -4.43 -55.55 0.83
C ALA A 756 -5.50 -56.54 0.29
N ASP A 757 -5.58 -57.74 0.88
CA ASP A 757 -6.48 -58.81 0.46
C ASP A 757 -7.95 -58.42 0.57
N ILE A 758 -8.29 -57.58 1.56
CA ILE A 758 -9.66 -57.09 1.75
C ILE A 758 -10.15 -56.28 0.53
N PHE A 759 -9.28 -55.52 -0.12
CA PHE A 759 -9.64 -54.76 -1.32
C PHE A 759 -9.88 -55.68 -2.52
N VAL A 760 -9.18 -56.82 -2.59
CA VAL A 760 -9.44 -57.87 -3.60
C VAL A 760 -10.82 -58.46 -3.37
N LYS A 761 -11.16 -58.79 -2.11
CA LYS A 761 -12.46 -59.33 -1.73
C LYS A 761 -13.61 -58.39 -2.12
N TYR A 762 -13.51 -57.10 -1.79
CA TYR A 762 -14.51 -56.10 -2.19
C TYR A 762 -14.60 -55.87 -3.70
N SER A 763 -13.47 -55.93 -4.41
CA SER A 763 -13.45 -55.82 -5.86
C SER A 763 -14.14 -57.00 -6.53
N GLU A 764 -13.92 -58.23 -6.04
CA GLU A 764 -14.57 -59.43 -6.54
C GLU A 764 -16.07 -59.47 -6.21
N GLU A 765 -16.48 -59.10 -4.99
CA GLU A 765 -17.92 -59.00 -4.64
C GLU A 765 -18.63 -58.01 -5.55
N GLY A 766 -18.04 -56.82 -5.75
CA GLY A 766 -18.59 -55.82 -6.67
C GLY A 766 -18.67 -56.33 -8.11
N ARG A 767 -17.68 -57.11 -8.58
CA ARG A 767 -17.72 -57.73 -9.91
C ARG A 767 -18.83 -58.77 -10.02
N ARG A 768 -19.01 -59.62 -9.00
CA ARG A 768 -20.09 -60.63 -8.96
C ARG A 768 -21.47 -59.99 -8.90
N ASP A 769 -21.64 -58.92 -8.13
CA ASP A 769 -22.89 -58.15 -8.08
C ASP A 769 -23.21 -57.52 -9.45
N ARG A 770 -22.26 -56.81 -10.06
CA ARG A 770 -22.44 -56.25 -11.42
C ARG A 770 -22.82 -57.31 -12.44
N LYS A 771 -22.18 -58.48 -12.38
CA LYS A 771 -22.50 -59.62 -13.25
C LYS A 771 -23.92 -60.14 -12.99
N ARG A 772 -24.30 -60.38 -11.74
CA ARG A 772 -25.65 -60.84 -11.36
C ARG A 772 -26.75 -59.88 -11.85
N ARG A 773 -26.53 -58.58 -11.69
CA ARG A 773 -27.48 -57.54 -12.16
C ARG A 773 -27.56 -57.50 -13.69
N ALA A 774 -26.42 -57.58 -14.38
CA ALA A 774 -26.39 -57.64 -15.84
C ALA A 774 -27.08 -58.91 -16.38
N ASP A 775 -26.84 -60.08 -15.77
CA ASP A 775 -27.48 -61.36 -16.14
C ASP A 775 -29.00 -61.33 -15.86
N ALA A 776 -29.44 -60.54 -14.87
CA ALA A 776 -30.85 -60.26 -14.58
C ALA A 776 -31.48 -59.20 -15.50
N GLY A 777 -30.75 -58.67 -16.49
CA GLY A 777 -31.24 -57.71 -17.48
C GLY A 777 -31.08 -56.23 -17.10
N ASP A 778 -30.43 -55.91 -15.98
CA ASP A 778 -30.06 -54.54 -15.62
C ASP A 778 -28.77 -54.14 -16.34
N GLU A 779 -28.92 -53.68 -17.59
CA GLU A 779 -27.82 -53.20 -18.42
C GLU A 779 -27.08 -51.98 -17.82
N THR A 780 -27.66 -51.29 -16.84
CA THR A 780 -26.99 -50.17 -16.14
C THR A 780 -25.89 -50.63 -15.18
N ALA A 781 -25.87 -51.93 -14.82
CA ALA A 781 -24.84 -52.51 -13.97
C ALA A 781 -23.49 -52.75 -14.69
N LYS A 782 -23.45 -52.63 -16.02
CA LYS A 782 -22.21 -52.74 -16.80
C LYS A 782 -21.39 -51.45 -16.66
N LEU A 783 -20.22 -51.58 -16.05
CA LEU A 783 -19.30 -50.46 -15.83
C LEU A 783 -18.74 -49.93 -17.15
N LYS A 784 -18.92 -48.64 -17.41
CA LYS A 784 -18.34 -47.95 -18.57
C LYS A 784 -16.90 -47.56 -18.28
N TYR A 785 -15.98 -48.49 -18.50
CA TYR A 785 -14.56 -48.25 -18.27
C TYR A 785 -13.84 -47.77 -19.54
N THR A 786 -13.14 -46.64 -19.43
CA THR A 786 -12.24 -46.14 -20.49
C THR A 786 -10.80 -46.18 -19.97
N PRO A 787 -9.93 -47.06 -20.52
CA PRO A 787 -8.56 -47.16 -20.04
C PRO A 787 -7.78 -45.86 -20.27
N PRO A 788 -6.81 -45.52 -19.39
CA PRO A 788 -5.99 -44.33 -19.54
C PRO A 788 -5.19 -44.36 -20.85
N ILE A 789 -5.23 -43.26 -21.60
CA ILE A 789 -4.40 -43.08 -22.80
C ILE A 789 -2.95 -42.91 -22.32
N VAL A 790 -2.14 -43.96 -22.47
CA VAL A 790 -0.69 -43.87 -22.22
C VAL A 790 -0.07 -43.15 -23.44
N PRO A 791 0.52 -41.95 -23.30
CA PRO A 791 1.31 -41.41 -24.40
C PRO A 791 2.48 -42.36 -24.63
N MET A 792 2.59 -42.90 -25.86
CA MET A 792 3.70 -43.76 -26.27
C MET A 792 5.03 -43.04 -25.97
N VAL A 793 5.81 -43.60 -25.05
CA VAL A 793 7.20 -43.21 -24.85
C VAL A 793 7.96 -43.50 -26.14
N ALA A 794 8.47 -42.45 -26.79
CA ALA A 794 9.36 -42.58 -27.93
C ALA A 794 10.61 -43.40 -27.52
N LYS A 795 10.98 -44.38 -28.36
CA LYS A 795 12.20 -45.17 -28.17
C LYS A 795 13.42 -44.23 -28.11
N PRO A 796 14.39 -44.41 -27.19
CA PRO A 796 15.61 -43.61 -27.18
C PRO A 796 16.50 -44.01 -28.37
N GLY A 797 16.84 -43.06 -29.24
CA GLY A 797 17.86 -43.31 -30.28
C GLY A 797 17.72 -42.63 -31.65
N MET A 798 16.99 -41.53 -31.82
CA MET A 798 17.11 -40.69 -33.03
C MET A 798 17.38 -39.23 -32.66
N PRO A 799 18.25 -38.52 -33.41
CA PRO A 799 18.65 -37.16 -33.06
C PRO A 799 17.47 -36.21 -33.26
N VAL A 800 17.12 -35.48 -32.19
CA VAL A 800 16.08 -34.45 -32.21
C VAL A 800 16.65 -33.21 -32.89
N GLN A 801 16.11 -32.87 -34.05
CA GLN A 801 16.36 -31.60 -34.72
C GLN A 801 15.60 -30.50 -33.97
N GLN A 802 16.33 -29.59 -33.32
CA GLN A 802 15.75 -28.48 -32.56
C GLN A 802 15.08 -27.47 -33.51
N PHE A 803 13.80 -27.18 -33.27
CA PHE A 803 13.15 -25.94 -33.71
C PHE A 803 12.87 -25.05 -32.49
N PRO A 804 13.01 -23.72 -32.60
CA PRO A 804 12.83 -22.80 -31.47
C PRO A 804 11.33 -22.59 -31.14
N PRO A 805 11.02 -22.10 -29.92
CA PRO A 805 9.66 -22.10 -29.39
C PRO A 805 8.83 -20.95 -29.93
N MET A 806 7.59 -21.22 -30.34
CA MET A 806 6.61 -20.20 -30.70
C MET A 806 5.58 -20.05 -29.56
N GLY A 807 5.48 -18.82 -29.04
CA GLY A 807 4.59 -18.45 -27.95
C GLY A 807 3.11 -18.47 -28.34
N MET A 808 2.29 -18.83 -27.35
CA MET A 808 0.84 -18.76 -27.36
C MET A 808 0.40 -17.28 -27.38
N LYS A 809 -0.33 -16.86 -28.43
CA LYS A 809 -1.14 -15.63 -28.43
C LYS A 809 -2.59 -16.01 -28.66
N GLY A 810 -3.45 -15.45 -27.81
CA GLY A 810 -4.88 -15.71 -27.75
C GLY A 810 -5.65 -15.30 -29.00
N ALA A 811 -6.80 -15.96 -29.15
CA ALA A 811 -7.79 -15.69 -30.18
C ALA A 811 -8.49 -14.35 -29.92
N MET A 812 -8.49 -13.47 -30.91
CA MET A 812 -9.54 -12.48 -31.12
C MET A 812 -9.83 -12.40 -32.62
N ALA A 813 -11.12 -12.40 -32.93
CA ALA A 813 -11.68 -12.46 -34.26
C ALA A 813 -11.68 -11.10 -34.97
N GLY A 814 -11.64 -11.15 -36.30
CA GLY A 814 -12.32 -10.19 -37.19
C GLY A 814 -11.45 -9.12 -37.86
N GLY A 815 -11.44 -9.11 -39.20
CA GLY A 815 -11.15 -7.90 -39.99
C GLY A 815 -10.32 -8.11 -41.27
N LYS A 816 -10.97 -7.97 -42.43
CA LYS A 816 -10.40 -7.97 -43.80
C LYS A 816 -9.39 -6.83 -44.04
N GLY A 817 -8.38 -7.05 -44.91
CA GLY A 817 -7.60 -5.97 -45.56
C GLY A 817 -6.38 -6.46 -46.37
N MET A 818 -6.21 -5.94 -47.59
CA MET A 818 -5.32 -6.36 -48.70
C MET A 818 -3.80 -6.15 -48.52
N PRO A 819 -2.93 -6.68 -49.44
CA PRO A 819 -1.47 -6.74 -49.27
C PRO A 819 -0.72 -5.57 -49.94
N GLY A 820 0.41 -5.17 -49.33
CA GLY A 820 1.33 -4.16 -49.89
C GLY A 820 2.79 -4.49 -49.58
N LYS A 821 3.62 -4.55 -50.64
CA LYS A 821 5.06 -4.86 -50.67
C LYS A 821 5.94 -3.75 -50.07
N GLY A 822 7.09 -4.16 -49.50
CA GLY A 822 8.40 -3.54 -49.80
C GLY A 822 9.18 -2.90 -48.64
N GLY A 823 10.47 -3.29 -48.50
CA GLY A 823 11.53 -2.41 -47.95
C GLY A 823 12.35 -2.92 -46.75
N MET A 824 13.50 -3.54 -47.02
CA MET A 824 14.63 -3.86 -46.12
C MET A 824 15.58 -2.62 -45.94
N PRO A 825 16.68 -2.65 -45.14
CA PRO A 825 16.79 -2.79 -43.68
C PRO A 825 17.70 -1.71 -43.03
N ALA A 826 17.84 -1.79 -41.70
CA ALA A 826 18.57 -0.89 -40.82
C ALA A 826 20.12 -0.96 -40.93
N MET A 827 20.75 0.19 -40.70
CA MET A 827 22.20 0.41 -40.65
C MET A 827 22.69 0.35 -39.19
N MET A 828 23.53 -0.65 -38.86
CA MET A 828 24.33 -0.70 -37.63
C MET A 828 25.62 0.10 -37.84
N GLY A 829 25.88 1.06 -36.93
CA GLY A 829 27.14 1.80 -36.87
C GLY A 829 28.17 1.08 -36.00
N ASN A 830 29.30 0.72 -36.60
CA ASN A 830 30.52 0.26 -35.95
C ASN A 830 31.58 1.36 -36.19
N TRP A 831 32.14 1.96 -35.13
CA TRP A 831 33.30 2.86 -35.24
C TRP A 831 34.47 2.29 -34.46
N GLY A 832 35.54 2.03 -35.20
CA GLY A 832 36.73 1.33 -34.78
C GLY A 832 37.76 2.21 -34.08
N LYS A 833 38.65 1.51 -33.37
CA LYS A 833 39.90 1.98 -32.78
C LYS A 833 40.87 2.51 -33.85
N GLY A 834 41.71 3.47 -33.46
CA GLY A 834 43.04 3.63 -34.05
C GLY A 834 43.80 4.91 -33.68
N GLY A 835 44.75 4.80 -32.75
CA GLY A 835 46.08 5.40 -32.93
C GLY A 835 46.45 6.70 -32.19
N GLY A 836 47.40 6.57 -31.25
CA GLY A 836 48.63 7.39 -31.24
C GLY A 836 48.72 8.60 -30.31
N LYS A 837 49.64 8.50 -29.32
CA LYS A 837 50.59 9.52 -28.76
C LYS A 837 50.26 11.00 -29.04
N TRP A 838 50.14 11.93 -28.09
CA TRP A 838 50.81 12.15 -26.80
C TRP A 838 49.85 12.77 -25.80
#